data_AF-A0A2V8CTF5-F1
#
_entry.id   AF-A0A2V8CTF5-F1
#
_cell.length_a   1.000
_cell.length_b   1.000
_cell.length_c   1.000
_cell.angle_alpha   90.00
_cell.angle_beta   90.00
_cell.angle_gamma   90.00
#
_symmetry.space_group_name_H-M   'P 1'
#
loop_
_entity.id
_entity.type
_entity.pdbx_description
1 polymer ?
#
loop_
_entity_poly.entity_id
_entity_poly.type
_entity_poly.pdbx_seq_one_letter_code
_entity_poly.pdbx_strand_id
1 'polypeptide(L)'
;MKVLVATVMLTLAASVADARVVRLRIERREQVLKGRPFGAAGPYEKLIGRVDFGLDPSLPRNGDIVDLRLAPRNARGEVESSADFYMLKPVDPRRGNGRLFYEVGNRGGKAMLATFQRATGSADPTTDAEYGDGALMRQGFTLLWMGWQWDVPERPGTMRMEMPIATEDGRRITGLVRGNFILNGRVDTASVADRNHKAYPVLDADSAENVMTVRDDPVARGQVIPRSRWRFVDGGTVALDGGFEPGRIYDVVYRSADPRVVGCGLAGTRDLVSFLKYDTSPGNPTPGIHSALGWGVSQSGRFLRHFLYQGFNEDEQGRRVFDGVFDQVGGAGRGSFNHRFGQASRDALQHFNILFPVDLFPFTDGPSTDPETGVVDSLLGRAERTGTAPKTFHLLTNSEYFNRAGSLVHTDATGTKDAGLPSSTRIYMIASAPHGPGPFPPGSNVGGGMVGRAALNPLDYSPAVRALFRALDRWVTDDVAPPPSAYPRIADGTLTSPDRAGWPAVPGFALPRQPLRAFHLNFGPDWSKGIVSVEPPEIGKPFVVSVPAVDADGNVRAGIRLPDIAVPLATQAGWNYRDASIGAPDRLAGEIGSYIPFARTKAEREKTSDPRLSIEERYRSLDEYVGKFAAVTLDLVQHGYLLQEDVADLLKHAVEQRKPRKPRKRRRFVGCRSPRRSPSRGRSRTRSTRRTSNRDLRPGGVTPTRDGPVTVLDFGMARASEPPGAARRRSTVQNGIRGGVAHGHCSHAMQHCEPEPAHQIGGHPEDPRGHRPRIHLGSRADARASLHWSGEKGLRFVMANGVMITRSVGFAIMVAALGVVSGRVEGQSSTGPDVVAEAVAHLSGREIVFRDAGGSGVPIVFLHAGTGSSIVWQHQIAAVRAAGYRFVAYDRLGSGRSVLDPRAEPGS
;
A
#
# COMPACT_ATOMS: atom_id res chain seq x y z
N MET A 1 -18.26 14.59 -74.03
CA MET A 1 -19.15 13.41 -73.96
C MET A 1 -18.24 12.18 -73.85
N LYS A 2 -18.08 11.40 -72.77
CA LYS A 2 -18.63 11.25 -71.41
C LYS A 2 -17.48 10.62 -70.58
N VAL A 3 -16.90 11.27 -69.56
CA VAL A 3 -17.14 11.10 -68.10
C VAL A 3 -17.38 9.66 -67.62
N LEU A 4 -16.33 9.05 -67.07
CA LEU A 4 -16.16 8.44 -65.73
C LEU A 4 -17.42 7.94 -64.98
N VAL A 5 -17.45 6.67 -64.55
CA VAL A 5 -17.82 6.26 -63.16
C VAL A 5 -17.18 4.89 -62.87
N ALA A 6 -16.24 4.90 -61.93
CA ALA A 6 -15.74 3.73 -61.21
C ALA A 6 -16.75 3.31 -60.15
N THR A 7 -17.09 2.02 -60.06
CA THR A 7 -17.79 1.47 -58.89
C THR A 7 -16.82 0.56 -58.16
N VAL A 8 -16.13 1.15 -57.19
CA VAL A 8 -15.36 0.48 -56.15
C VAL A 8 -16.38 -0.26 -55.28
N MET A 9 -16.41 -1.59 -55.35
CA MET A 9 -16.95 -2.42 -54.27
C MET A 9 -15.98 -2.28 -53.08
N LEU A 10 -16.17 -1.22 -52.30
CA LEU A 10 -15.64 -1.12 -50.96
C LEU A 10 -16.53 -2.02 -50.11
N THR A 11 -16.14 -3.29 -49.94
CA THR A 11 -16.67 -4.11 -48.85
C THR A 11 -16.35 -3.36 -47.56
N LEU A 12 -17.38 -2.74 -46.98
CA LEU A 12 -17.40 -2.32 -45.59
C LEU A 12 -17.14 -3.57 -44.75
N ALA A 13 -15.88 -3.80 -44.40
CA ALA A 13 -15.59 -4.41 -43.12
C ALA A 13 -16.08 -3.39 -42.08
N ALA A 14 -17.32 -3.53 -41.63
CA ALA A 14 -17.75 -2.94 -40.38
C ALA A 14 -16.78 -3.49 -39.32
N SER A 15 -15.78 -2.70 -38.94
CA SER A 15 -15.00 -2.97 -37.76
C SER A 15 -16.02 -3.05 -36.63
N VAL A 16 -16.26 -4.26 -36.12
CA VAL A 16 -16.98 -4.44 -34.87
C VAL A 16 -16.26 -3.53 -33.88
N ALA A 17 -16.94 -2.47 -33.43
CA ALA A 17 -16.36 -1.45 -32.60
C ALA A 17 -16.06 -2.08 -31.24
N ASP A 18 -14.83 -2.57 -31.07
CA ASP A 18 -14.31 -2.95 -29.76
C ASP A 18 -14.31 -1.67 -28.91
N ALA A 19 -15.08 -1.66 -27.83
CA ALA A 19 -15.02 -0.64 -26.80
C ALA A 19 -13.80 -0.85 -25.89
N ARG A 20 -12.63 -0.80 -26.52
CA ARG A 20 -11.30 -0.97 -25.94
C ARG A 20 -10.62 0.38 -25.73
N VAL A 21 -9.44 0.39 -25.10
CA VAL A 21 -8.52 1.54 -25.16
C VAL A 21 -8.47 2.07 -26.61
N VAL A 22 -9.03 3.26 -26.83
CA VAL A 22 -9.10 3.90 -28.16
C VAL A 22 -7.73 4.44 -28.53
N ARG A 23 -7.05 5.02 -27.55
CA ARG A 23 -5.73 5.60 -27.74
C ARG A 23 -4.95 5.67 -26.43
N LEU A 24 -3.68 5.27 -26.48
CA LEU A 24 -2.69 5.57 -25.44
C LEU A 24 -1.79 6.71 -25.94
N ARG A 25 -1.93 7.91 -25.37
CA ARG A 25 -1.18 9.12 -25.73
C ARG A 25 0.03 9.28 -24.81
N ILE A 26 1.22 8.98 -25.33
CA ILE A 26 2.48 9.24 -24.62
C ILE A 26 2.86 10.71 -24.84
N GLU A 27 2.71 11.52 -23.81
CA GLU A 27 3.02 12.95 -23.84
C GLU A 27 4.46 13.22 -23.41
N ARG A 28 5.00 12.37 -22.53
CA ARG A 28 6.38 12.47 -22.04
C ARG A 28 7.04 11.10 -21.99
N ARG A 29 8.26 11.02 -22.48
CA ARG A 29 9.14 9.85 -22.44
C ARG A 29 10.52 10.27 -21.94
N GLU A 30 10.97 9.65 -20.86
CA GLU A 30 12.25 9.98 -20.21
C GLU A 30 13.03 8.72 -19.87
N GLN A 31 14.34 8.72 -20.07
CA GLN A 31 15.19 7.67 -19.53
C GLN A 31 15.32 7.83 -18.01
N VAL A 32 15.07 6.75 -17.27
CA VAL A 32 15.26 6.72 -15.83
C VAL A 32 16.75 6.83 -15.51
N LEU A 33 17.11 7.74 -14.60
CA LEU A 33 18.47 7.93 -14.08
C LEU A 33 19.55 7.98 -15.19
N LYS A 34 19.24 8.71 -16.28
CA LYS A 34 20.13 8.89 -17.45
C LYS A 34 20.56 7.55 -18.10
N GLY A 35 19.66 6.57 -18.11
CA GLY A 35 19.90 5.27 -18.77
C GLY A 35 20.70 4.29 -17.91
N ARG A 36 20.80 4.51 -16.60
CA ARG A 36 21.43 3.54 -15.71
C ARG A 36 20.64 2.21 -15.71
N PRO A 37 21.30 1.05 -15.88
CA PRO A 37 20.62 -0.23 -15.91
C PRO A 37 20.16 -0.71 -14.53
N PHE A 38 19.05 -1.45 -14.51
CA PHE A 38 18.52 -2.16 -13.35
C PHE A 38 18.69 -3.67 -13.55
N GLY A 39 19.81 -4.23 -13.11
CA GLY A 39 20.11 -5.66 -13.28
C GLY A 39 20.06 -6.11 -14.73
N ALA A 40 19.56 -7.32 -14.97
CA ALA A 40 19.44 -7.91 -16.31
C ALA A 40 18.39 -7.22 -17.20
N ALA A 41 17.41 -6.55 -16.58
CA ALA A 41 16.36 -5.83 -17.30
C ALA A 41 16.90 -4.62 -18.10
N GLY A 42 18.09 -4.13 -17.74
CA GLY A 42 18.73 -3.01 -18.44
C GLY A 42 18.14 -1.66 -18.06
N PRO A 43 18.35 -0.61 -18.89
CA PRO A 43 17.82 0.73 -18.61
C PRO A 43 16.29 0.74 -18.64
N TYR A 44 15.70 1.61 -17.84
CA TYR A 44 14.26 1.86 -17.81
C TYR A 44 13.91 3.20 -18.42
N GLU A 45 12.69 3.31 -18.93
CA GLU A 45 12.06 4.56 -19.31
C GLU A 45 10.78 4.81 -18.50
N LYS A 46 10.46 6.09 -18.37
CA LYS A 46 9.25 6.63 -17.75
C LYS A 46 8.36 7.19 -18.85
N LEU A 47 7.12 6.69 -18.94
CA LEU A 47 6.09 7.13 -19.88
C LEU A 47 4.95 7.78 -19.12
N ILE A 48 4.53 8.97 -19.55
CA ILE A 48 3.46 9.75 -18.92
C ILE A 48 2.56 10.29 -20.03
N GLY A 49 1.26 10.27 -19.78
CA GLY A 49 0.29 10.93 -20.64
C GLY A 49 -1.11 10.47 -20.32
N ARG A 50 -1.93 10.28 -21.36
CA ARG A 50 -3.36 10.00 -21.23
C ARG A 50 -3.78 8.73 -21.96
N VAL A 51 -4.77 8.04 -21.42
CA VAL A 51 -5.48 6.94 -22.07
C VAL A 51 -6.92 7.37 -22.34
N ASP A 52 -7.39 7.13 -23.56
CA ASP A 52 -8.75 7.42 -23.98
C ASP A 52 -9.53 6.11 -24.16
N PHE A 53 -10.73 6.05 -23.61
CA PHE A 53 -11.62 4.89 -23.64
C PHE A 53 -12.91 5.26 -24.39
N GLY A 54 -13.47 4.30 -25.11
CA GLY A 54 -14.83 4.37 -25.65
C GLY A 54 -15.57 3.12 -25.19
N LEU A 55 -16.59 3.27 -24.34
CA LEU A 55 -17.34 2.17 -23.74
C LEU A 55 -18.66 1.95 -24.49
N ASP A 56 -18.94 0.74 -24.96
CA ASP A 56 -20.23 0.40 -25.58
C ASP A 56 -21.27 0.10 -24.47
N PRO A 57 -22.34 0.92 -24.32
CA PRO A 57 -23.38 0.70 -23.30
C PRO A 57 -24.30 -0.49 -23.56
N SER A 58 -24.24 -1.06 -24.78
CA SER A 58 -25.01 -2.24 -25.17
C SER A 58 -24.28 -3.55 -24.86
N LEU A 59 -22.96 -3.50 -24.66
CA LEU A 59 -22.16 -4.68 -24.33
C LEU A 59 -22.55 -5.24 -22.95
N PRO A 60 -22.83 -6.54 -22.82
CA PRO A 60 -23.21 -7.15 -21.53
C PRO A 60 -22.21 -6.89 -20.40
N ARG A 61 -20.90 -6.88 -20.70
CA ARG A 61 -19.82 -6.64 -19.71
C ARG A 61 -19.81 -5.21 -19.16
N ASN A 62 -20.48 -4.28 -19.86
CA ASN A 62 -20.65 -2.90 -19.44
C ASN A 62 -22.04 -2.65 -18.82
N GLY A 63 -22.93 -3.66 -18.84
CA GLY A 63 -24.33 -3.53 -18.44
C GLY A 63 -24.55 -3.14 -16.98
N ASP A 64 -23.61 -3.47 -16.10
CA ASP A 64 -23.66 -3.17 -14.67
C ASP A 64 -23.01 -1.81 -14.31
N ILE A 65 -22.48 -1.08 -15.28
CA ILE A 65 -21.96 0.28 -15.06
C ILE A 65 -23.15 1.22 -14.90
N VAL A 66 -23.35 1.71 -13.68
CA VAL A 66 -24.47 2.59 -13.33
C VAL A 66 -24.39 3.86 -14.15
N ASP A 67 -25.54 4.25 -14.72
CA ASP A 67 -25.72 5.43 -15.56
C ASP A 67 -24.99 5.44 -16.91
N LEU A 68 -24.28 4.37 -17.30
CA LEU A 68 -23.57 4.33 -18.58
C LEU A 68 -24.50 4.54 -19.79
N ARG A 69 -25.68 3.90 -19.77
CA ARG A 69 -26.66 4.02 -20.87
C ARG A 69 -27.25 5.42 -21.01
N LEU A 70 -27.18 6.22 -19.95
CA LEU A 70 -27.65 7.60 -19.86
C LEU A 70 -26.55 8.60 -20.26
N ALA A 71 -25.30 8.17 -20.42
CA ALA A 71 -24.23 9.06 -20.84
C ALA A 71 -24.34 9.42 -22.34
N PRO A 72 -23.91 10.64 -22.72
CA PRO A 72 -23.75 11.02 -24.11
C PRO A 72 -22.86 10.04 -24.88
N ARG A 73 -23.23 9.77 -26.13
CA ARG A 73 -22.53 8.84 -27.01
C ARG A 73 -21.91 9.57 -28.19
N ASN A 74 -20.72 9.15 -28.61
CA ASN A 74 -20.08 9.65 -29.82
C ASN A 74 -20.74 9.06 -31.08
N ALA A 75 -20.24 9.44 -32.26
CA ALA A 75 -20.76 8.95 -33.54
C ALA A 75 -20.63 7.42 -33.76
N ARG A 76 -19.82 6.73 -32.94
CA ARG A 76 -19.69 5.26 -32.93
C ARG A 76 -20.64 4.59 -31.94
N GLY A 77 -21.45 5.36 -31.20
CA GLY A 77 -22.34 4.85 -30.17
C GLY A 77 -21.65 4.56 -28.84
N GLU A 78 -20.38 4.93 -28.67
CA GLU A 78 -19.58 4.69 -27.48
C GLU A 78 -19.68 5.89 -26.51
N VAL A 79 -19.53 5.61 -25.22
CA VAL A 79 -19.39 6.60 -24.17
C VAL A 79 -17.91 6.85 -23.90
N GLU A 80 -17.47 8.10 -24.07
CA GLU A 80 -16.05 8.46 -23.98
C GLU A 80 -15.64 8.82 -22.54
N SER A 81 -14.44 8.38 -22.16
CA SER A 81 -13.78 8.80 -20.92
C SER A 81 -12.26 8.82 -21.12
N SER A 82 -11.53 9.50 -20.25
CA SER A 82 -10.08 9.63 -20.39
C SER A 82 -9.39 9.72 -19.03
N ALA A 83 -8.21 9.12 -18.90
CA ALA A 83 -7.47 9.06 -17.65
C ALA A 83 -5.99 9.40 -17.82
N ASP A 84 -5.37 9.93 -16.77
CA ASP A 84 -3.92 10.01 -16.67
C ASP A 84 -3.33 8.60 -16.53
N PHE A 85 -2.18 8.33 -17.17
CA PHE A 85 -1.38 7.15 -16.88
C PHE A 85 0.09 7.51 -16.64
N TYR A 86 0.76 6.66 -15.87
CA TYR A 86 2.17 6.72 -15.58
C TYR A 86 2.73 5.31 -15.63
N MET A 87 3.85 5.11 -16.32
CA MET A 87 4.43 3.78 -16.50
C MET A 87 5.95 3.83 -16.39
N LEU A 88 6.53 2.85 -15.69
CA LEU A 88 7.95 2.55 -15.72
C LEU A 88 8.16 1.19 -16.38
N LYS A 89 8.95 1.12 -17.45
CA LYS A 89 9.23 -0.14 -18.16
C LYS A 89 10.70 -0.23 -18.59
N PRO A 90 11.23 -1.45 -18.82
CA PRO A 90 12.49 -1.62 -19.53
C PRO A 90 12.46 -0.91 -20.89
N VAL A 91 13.55 -0.27 -21.29
CA VAL A 91 13.66 0.36 -22.62
C VAL A 91 13.52 -0.69 -23.72
N ASP A 92 14.17 -1.85 -23.57
CA ASP A 92 13.95 -3.05 -24.40
C ASP A 92 12.91 -3.96 -23.73
N PRO A 93 11.65 -4.03 -24.21
CA PRO A 93 10.60 -4.84 -23.60
C PRO A 93 10.96 -6.32 -23.47
N ARG A 94 11.84 -6.84 -24.34
CA ARG A 94 12.27 -8.25 -24.33
C ARG A 94 13.15 -8.60 -23.13
N ARG A 95 13.68 -7.59 -22.43
CA ARG A 95 14.43 -7.75 -21.18
C ARG A 95 13.54 -7.65 -19.94
N GLY A 96 12.26 -7.33 -20.11
CA GLY A 96 11.29 -7.43 -19.02
C GLY A 96 11.00 -8.89 -18.67
N ASN A 97 10.40 -9.10 -17.50
CA ASN A 97 9.97 -10.44 -17.08
C ASN A 97 8.59 -10.83 -17.64
N GLY A 98 7.98 -9.98 -18.49
CA GLY A 98 6.64 -10.18 -19.04
C GLY A 98 5.50 -10.03 -18.03
N ARG A 99 5.77 -9.39 -16.87
CA ARG A 99 4.81 -9.21 -15.78
C ARG A 99 4.51 -7.73 -15.60
N LEU A 100 3.21 -7.40 -15.58
CA LEU A 100 2.70 -6.08 -15.25
C LEU A 100 2.38 -6.04 -13.76
N PHE A 101 2.90 -5.02 -13.06
CA PHE A 101 2.46 -4.69 -11.71
C PHE A 101 1.72 -3.35 -11.72
N TYR A 102 0.42 -3.40 -11.45
CA TYR A 102 -0.47 -2.26 -11.45
C TYR A 102 -0.82 -1.85 -10.02
N GLU A 103 -0.58 -0.59 -9.68
CA GLU A 103 -1.12 0.02 -8.47
C GLU A 103 -2.39 0.79 -8.82
N VAL A 104 -3.49 0.44 -8.15
CA VAL A 104 -4.65 1.33 -8.07
C VAL A 104 -4.28 2.48 -7.14
N GLY A 105 -3.98 3.65 -7.71
CA GLY A 105 -3.49 4.80 -6.96
C GLY A 105 -4.51 5.30 -5.93
N ASN A 106 -4.14 5.31 -4.65
CA ASN A 106 -5.02 5.80 -3.59
C ASN A 106 -5.18 7.32 -3.71
N ARG A 107 -6.39 7.79 -4.07
CA ARG A 107 -6.71 9.21 -4.28
C ARG A 107 -5.74 9.91 -5.24
N GLY A 108 -5.36 9.20 -6.31
CA GLY A 108 -4.44 9.67 -7.36
C GLY A 108 -2.95 9.65 -6.98
N GLY A 109 -2.59 9.13 -5.81
CA GLY A 109 -1.20 8.97 -5.35
C GLY A 109 -0.47 7.77 -5.96
N LYS A 110 0.82 7.63 -5.62
CA LYS A 110 1.69 6.51 -6.02
C LYS A 110 2.52 6.03 -4.82
N ALA A 111 2.29 4.82 -4.36
CA ALA A 111 2.92 4.26 -3.16
C ALA A 111 3.85 3.05 -3.43
N MET A 112 3.77 2.46 -4.62
CA MET A 112 4.45 1.21 -4.97
C MET A 112 5.96 1.31 -4.83
N LEU A 113 6.60 2.41 -5.28
CA LEU A 113 8.06 2.55 -5.15
C LEU A 113 8.51 2.65 -3.70
N ALA A 114 7.79 3.43 -2.88
CA ALA A 114 8.10 3.57 -1.46
C ALA A 114 7.93 2.24 -0.71
N THR A 115 6.87 1.50 -1.04
CA THR A 115 6.51 0.24 -0.36
C THR A 115 7.43 -0.91 -0.77
N PHE A 116 7.69 -1.09 -2.08
CA PHE A 116 8.33 -2.30 -2.59
C PHE A 116 9.83 -2.15 -2.89
N GLN A 117 10.32 -0.90 -3.03
CA GLN A 117 11.72 -0.61 -3.38
C GLN A 117 12.38 0.35 -2.40
N ARG A 118 11.76 0.59 -1.23
CA ARG A 118 12.28 1.46 -0.16
C ARG A 118 12.59 2.89 -0.65
N ALA A 119 11.84 3.37 -1.63
CA ALA A 119 12.05 4.70 -2.18
C ALA A 119 11.55 5.81 -1.23
N THR A 120 12.18 6.97 -1.31
CA THR A 120 11.59 8.21 -0.80
C THR A 120 10.34 8.52 -1.63
N GLY A 121 9.23 8.85 -0.95
CA GLY A 121 7.97 9.15 -1.62
C GLY A 121 8.11 10.32 -2.61
N SER A 122 7.70 10.08 -3.85
CA SER A 122 7.71 11.09 -4.91
C SER A 122 6.53 10.85 -5.87
N ALA A 123 5.88 11.93 -6.29
CA ALA A 123 4.81 11.85 -7.28
C ALA A 123 5.35 11.72 -8.73
N ASP A 124 6.60 12.11 -8.94
CA ASP A 124 7.31 12.04 -10.21
C ASP A 124 8.82 11.83 -9.97
N PRO A 125 9.27 10.59 -9.68
CA PRO A 125 10.65 10.27 -9.34
C PRO A 125 11.66 10.68 -10.43
N THR A 126 12.79 11.26 -9.99
CA THR A 126 13.91 11.69 -10.86
C THR A 126 15.28 11.36 -10.27
N THR A 127 15.38 11.12 -8.96
CA THR A 127 16.64 10.86 -8.24
C THR A 127 16.75 9.43 -7.76
N ASP A 128 17.97 8.98 -7.47
CA ASP A 128 18.25 7.67 -6.87
C ASP A 128 17.35 7.34 -5.69
N ALA A 129 17.22 8.27 -4.75
CA ALA A 129 16.44 8.08 -3.54
C ALA A 129 14.95 7.87 -3.84
N GLU A 130 14.41 8.47 -4.91
CA GLU A 130 13.00 8.37 -5.30
C GLU A 130 12.68 7.11 -6.12
N TYR A 131 13.69 6.43 -6.67
CA TYR A 131 13.54 5.08 -7.24
C TYR A 131 13.89 3.97 -6.23
N GLY A 132 14.60 4.32 -5.15
CA GLY A 132 14.98 3.40 -4.09
C GLY A 132 16.03 2.38 -4.54
N ASP A 133 15.94 1.15 -4.03
CA ASP A 133 16.88 0.06 -4.35
C ASP A 133 16.62 -0.62 -5.71
N GLY A 134 15.51 -0.25 -6.38
CA GLY A 134 15.14 -0.82 -7.66
C GLY A 134 14.72 -2.29 -7.60
N ALA A 135 14.28 -2.83 -6.46
CA ALA A 135 13.96 -4.26 -6.30
C ALA A 135 13.01 -4.83 -7.36
N LEU A 136 11.93 -4.11 -7.74
CA LEU A 136 11.00 -4.51 -8.79
C LEU A 136 11.61 -4.32 -10.19
N MET A 137 12.30 -3.20 -10.41
CA MET A 137 12.88 -2.88 -11.73
C MET A 137 14.03 -3.83 -12.08
N ARG A 138 14.84 -4.23 -11.09
CA ARG A 138 15.90 -5.24 -11.23
C ARG A 138 15.36 -6.62 -11.62
N GLN A 139 14.10 -6.90 -11.26
CA GLN A 139 13.39 -8.13 -11.64
C GLN A 139 12.71 -8.02 -13.01
N GLY A 140 12.73 -6.84 -13.67
CA GLY A 140 12.18 -6.68 -15.01
C GLY A 140 10.67 -6.39 -15.08
N PHE A 141 10.02 -6.04 -13.96
CA PHE A 141 8.60 -5.68 -13.97
C PHE A 141 8.34 -4.42 -14.79
N THR A 142 7.20 -4.40 -15.47
CA THR A 142 6.55 -3.16 -15.93
C THR A 142 5.65 -2.65 -14.81
N LEU A 143 5.82 -1.39 -14.40
CA LEU A 143 5.06 -0.77 -13.31
C LEU A 143 4.07 0.25 -13.88
N LEU A 144 2.82 0.19 -13.46
CA LEU A 144 1.74 1.01 -14.01
C LEU A 144 0.89 1.67 -12.92
N TRP A 145 0.51 2.91 -13.18
CA TRP A 145 -0.52 3.66 -12.47
C TRP A 145 -1.49 4.27 -13.47
N MET A 146 -2.74 4.40 -13.06
CA MET A 146 -3.77 5.11 -13.81
C MET A 146 -4.62 5.95 -12.85
N GLY A 147 -5.00 7.15 -13.28
CA GLY A 147 -6.05 7.90 -12.62
C GLY A 147 -7.39 7.21 -12.86
N TRP A 148 -8.09 6.82 -11.80
CA TRP A 148 -9.37 6.10 -11.91
C TRP A 148 -10.52 6.85 -11.22
N GLN A 149 -10.21 7.94 -10.51
CA GLN A 149 -11.13 8.71 -9.70
C GLN A 149 -11.30 10.13 -10.27
N TRP A 150 -12.54 10.62 -10.36
CA TRP A 150 -12.86 11.93 -10.93
C TRP A 150 -12.76 13.08 -9.92
N ASP A 151 -13.07 12.82 -8.65
CA ASP A 151 -13.25 13.84 -7.60
C ASP A 151 -11.97 14.15 -6.81
N VAL A 152 -10.83 13.53 -7.15
CA VAL A 152 -9.53 13.91 -6.58
C VAL A 152 -9.33 15.43 -6.72
N PRO A 153 -8.73 16.15 -5.76
CA PRO A 153 -8.43 17.59 -5.93
C PRO A 153 -7.44 17.86 -7.06
N GLU A 154 -7.54 19.01 -7.72
CA GLU A 154 -6.54 19.42 -8.73
C GLU A 154 -5.28 19.91 -8.02
N ARG A 155 -4.22 19.10 -8.07
CA ARG A 155 -2.90 19.48 -7.54
C ARG A 155 -1.78 18.75 -8.29
N PRO A 156 -0.55 19.30 -8.30
CA PRO A 156 0.57 18.64 -8.95
C PRO A 156 0.79 17.21 -8.42
N GLY A 157 0.98 16.26 -9.33
CA GLY A 157 1.35 14.88 -9.00
C GLY A 157 0.20 13.90 -8.72
N THR A 158 -1.05 14.38 -8.59
CA THR A 158 -2.21 13.49 -8.50
C THR A 158 -2.74 13.08 -9.86
N MET A 159 -3.09 11.80 -10.00
CA MET A 159 -3.69 11.24 -11.22
C MET A 159 -5.21 11.20 -11.12
N ARG A 160 -5.89 11.45 -12.24
CA ARG A 160 -7.35 11.58 -12.30
C ARG A 160 -7.94 10.88 -13.52
N MET A 161 -9.25 10.71 -13.48
CA MET A 161 -10.06 10.33 -14.63
C MET A 161 -11.11 11.42 -14.92
N GLU A 162 -11.26 11.76 -16.18
CA GLU A 162 -12.39 12.49 -16.71
C GLU A 162 -13.50 11.49 -17.01
N MET A 163 -14.61 11.60 -16.26
CA MET A 163 -15.78 10.75 -16.40
C MET A 163 -16.94 11.54 -17.00
N PRO A 164 -17.73 10.92 -17.91
CA PRO A 164 -18.87 11.57 -18.53
C PRO A 164 -19.96 11.87 -17.50
N ILE A 165 -20.78 12.88 -17.81
CA ILE A 165 -21.98 13.21 -17.06
C ILE A 165 -23.15 12.46 -17.68
N ALA A 166 -23.91 11.74 -16.87
CA ALA A 166 -25.13 11.10 -17.32
C ALA A 166 -26.28 12.10 -17.48
N THR A 167 -27.10 11.90 -18.52
CA THR A 167 -28.23 12.75 -18.88
C THR A 167 -29.44 11.89 -19.26
N GLU A 168 -30.64 12.40 -19.07
CA GLU A 168 -31.87 11.75 -19.51
C GLU A 168 -32.32 12.40 -20.82
N ASP A 169 -31.95 11.80 -21.96
CA ASP A 169 -32.18 12.36 -23.30
C ASP A 169 -31.68 13.80 -23.46
N GLY A 170 -30.46 14.06 -22.98
CA GLY A 170 -29.84 15.39 -22.97
C GLY A 170 -30.32 16.31 -21.84
N ARG A 171 -31.32 15.90 -21.05
CA ARG A 171 -31.74 16.62 -19.85
C ARG A 171 -30.84 16.29 -18.66
N ARG A 172 -30.57 17.29 -17.84
CA ARG A 172 -29.83 17.14 -16.58
C ARG A 172 -30.56 16.19 -15.63
N ILE A 173 -29.81 15.24 -15.08
CA ILE A 173 -30.28 14.37 -13.99
C ILE A 173 -30.03 15.08 -12.66
N THR A 174 -31.01 15.04 -11.75
CA THR A 174 -30.88 15.52 -10.37
C THR A 174 -31.10 14.39 -9.37
N GLY A 175 -30.60 14.57 -8.15
CA GLY A 175 -30.79 13.59 -7.07
C GLY A 175 -30.21 14.05 -5.75
N LEU A 176 -30.41 13.22 -4.72
CA LEU A 176 -29.91 13.49 -3.38
C LEU A 176 -28.42 13.18 -3.28
N VAL A 177 -27.71 14.02 -2.53
CA VAL A 177 -26.33 13.81 -2.10
C VAL A 177 -26.26 14.05 -0.60
N ARG A 178 -25.46 13.24 0.10
CA ARG A 178 -25.15 13.45 1.51
C ARG A 178 -23.68 13.81 1.71
N GLY A 179 -23.46 14.95 2.35
CA GLY A 179 -22.19 15.31 2.96
C GLY A 179 -22.15 14.87 4.42
N ASN A 180 -21.10 14.15 4.82
CA ASN A 180 -20.84 13.79 6.21
C ASN A 180 -19.47 14.35 6.64
N PHE A 181 -19.37 14.99 7.79
CA PHE A 181 -18.10 15.47 8.32
C PHE A 181 -18.07 15.55 9.84
N ILE A 182 -16.86 15.37 10.38
CA ILE A 182 -16.54 15.48 11.80
C ILE A 182 -15.26 16.29 11.89
N LEU A 183 -15.31 17.38 12.65
CA LEU A 183 -14.22 18.33 12.73
C LEU A 183 -13.46 18.14 14.03
N ASN A 184 -12.17 18.50 14.03
CA ASN A 184 -11.29 18.34 15.19
C ASN A 184 -11.12 19.64 15.99
N GLY A 185 -11.71 20.73 15.53
CA GLY A 185 -11.69 22.02 16.20
C GLY A 185 -12.95 22.80 15.85
N ARG A 186 -13.21 23.85 16.62
CA ARG A 186 -14.30 24.78 16.31
C ARG A 186 -13.94 25.57 15.05
N VAL A 187 -14.77 25.44 14.02
CA VAL A 187 -14.62 26.12 12.73
C VAL A 187 -16.00 26.54 12.22
N ASP A 188 -16.05 27.62 11.46
CA ASP A 188 -17.33 28.17 11.00
C ASP A 188 -17.84 27.52 9.71
N THR A 189 -16.95 26.87 8.96
CA THR A 189 -17.25 26.25 7.68
C THR A 189 -16.77 24.80 7.59
N ALA A 190 -17.45 24.01 6.76
CA ALA A 190 -17.07 22.64 6.46
C ALA A 190 -17.41 22.28 5.01
N SER A 191 -16.54 21.50 4.36
CA SER A 191 -16.84 20.93 3.05
C SER A 191 -17.82 19.78 3.20
N VAL A 192 -18.80 19.71 2.29
CA VAL A 192 -19.70 18.55 2.19
C VAL A 192 -19.03 17.34 1.52
N ALA A 193 -17.87 17.53 0.89
CA ALA A 193 -17.06 16.45 0.34
C ALA A 193 -16.05 15.89 1.35
N ASP A 194 -15.79 14.59 1.27
CA ASP A 194 -14.77 13.96 2.11
C ASP A 194 -13.35 14.42 1.70
N ARG A 195 -12.52 14.72 2.71
CA ARG A 195 -11.07 15.02 2.56
C ARG A 195 -10.77 16.08 1.49
N ASN A 196 -11.60 17.12 1.40
CA ASN A 196 -11.50 18.21 0.42
C ASN A 196 -11.54 17.75 -1.05
N HIS A 197 -12.12 16.59 -1.34
CA HIS A 197 -12.41 16.17 -2.72
C HIS A 197 -13.42 17.12 -3.39
N LYS A 198 -13.57 17.01 -4.70
CA LYS A 198 -14.60 17.76 -5.42
C LYS A 198 -15.98 17.31 -4.94
N ALA A 199 -16.76 18.26 -4.41
CA ALA A 199 -18.15 18.03 -4.08
C ALA A 199 -19.01 17.97 -5.36
N TYR A 200 -20.11 17.24 -5.27
CA TYR A 200 -21.25 17.48 -6.15
C TYR A 200 -21.90 18.79 -5.71
N PRO A 201 -21.97 19.83 -6.57
CA PRO A 201 -22.47 21.13 -6.14
C PRO A 201 -23.94 21.10 -5.74
N VAL A 202 -24.33 21.87 -4.72
CA VAL A 202 -25.76 22.08 -4.41
C VAL A 202 -26.45 22.75 -5.60
N LEU A 203 -27.62 22.24 -5.97
CA LEU A 203 -28.38 22.74 -7.12
C LEU A 203 -29.07 24.07 -6.82
N ASP A 204 -29.73 24.14 -5.66
CA ASP A 204 -30.36 25.34 -5.12
C ASP A 204 -29.99 25.44 -3.65
N ALA A 205 -29.19 26.44 -3.30
CA ALA A 205 -28.68 26.65 -1.94
C ALA A 205 -29.79 27.00 -0.94
N ASP A 206 -30.86 27.66 -1.39
CA ASP A 206 -31.93 28.20 -0.54
C ASP A 206 -33.14 27.27 -0.41
N SER A 207 -33.16 26.18 -1.17
CA SER A 207 -34.20 25.15 -1.10
C SER A 207 -34.44 24.66 0.33
N ALA A 208 -35.73 24.53 0.67
CA ALA A 208 -36.19 23.93 1.92
C ALA A 208 -35.94 22.40 1.99
N GLU A 209 -35.60 21.75 0.87
CA GLU A 209 -35.20 20.33 0.84
C GLU A 209 -33.81 20.09 1.44
N ASN A 210 -32.99 21.14 1.55
CA ASN A 210 -31.66 21.04 2.12
C ASN A 210 -31.77 20.93 3.65
N VAL A 211 -31.27 19.82 4.22
CA VAL A 211 -31.38 19.53 5.65
C VAL A 211 -30.01 19.27 6.24
N MET A 212 -29.69 19.97 7.33
CA MET A 212 -28.52 19.68 8.16
C MET A 212 -28.96 19.01 9.45
N THR A 213 -28.26 17.96 9.85
CA THR A 213 -28.47 17.30 11.15
C THR A 213 -27.16 17.16 11.92
N VAL A 214 -27.27 17.08 13.25
CA VAL A 214 -26.15 16.81 14.15
C VAL A 214 -26.47 15.66 15.11
N ARG A 215 -25.46 14.84 15.42
CA ARG A 215 -25.53 13.77 16.45
C ARG A 215 -24.15 13.48 17.03
N ASP A 216 -24.15 12.75 18.14
CA ASP A 216 -22.90 12.36 18.84
C ASP A 216 -22.56 10.88 18.61
N ASP A 217 -23.57 10.03 18.37
CA ASP A 217 -23.38 8.60 18.09
C ASP A 217 -23.63 8.27 16.61
N PRO A 218 -22.78 7.45 15.96
CA PRO A 218 -22.91 7.08 14.55
C PRO A 218 -24.28 6.57 14.10
N VAL A 219 -25.00 5.85 14.96
CA VAL A 219 -26.30 5.23 14.64
C VAL A 219 -27.49 5.95 15.28
N ALA A 220 -27.26 7.02 16.04
CA ALA A 220 -28.34 7.82 16.57
C ALA A 220 -29.08 8.57 15.46
N ARG A 221 -30.36 8.86 15.69
CA ARG A 221 -31.12 9.77 14.83
C ARG A 221 -30.55 11.18 14.95
N GLY A 222 -30.26 11.81 13.81
CA GLY A 222 -29.78 13.19 13.76
C GLY A 222 -30.84 14.19 14.24
N GLN A 223 -30.41 15.19 15.00
CA GLN A 223 -31.22 16.35 15.36
C GLN A 223 -31.11 17.39 14.26
N VAL A 224 -32.25 17.85 13.72
CA VAL A 224 -32.26 18.87 12.66
C VAL A 224 -31.76 20.20 13.21
N ILE A 225 -30.81 20.81 12.52
CA ILE A 225 -30.39 22.19 12.77
C ILE A 225 -31.32 23.12 11.98
N PRO A 226 -31.97 24.12 12.62
CA PRO A 226 -32.86 25.05 11.94
C PRO A 226 -32.20 25.70 10.73
N ARG A 227 -32.91 25.76 9.60
CA ARG A 227 -32.38 26.31 8.33
C ARG A 227 -31.85 27.74 8.46
N SER A 228 -32.39 28.54 9.38
CA SER A 228 -31.93 29.90 9.66
C SER A 228 -30.53 29.99 10.29
N ARG A 229 -30.00 28.89 10.84
CA ARG A 229 -28.69 28.86 11.50
C ARG A 229 -27.54 28.47 10.59
N TRP A 230 -27.80 27.99 9.38
CA TRP A 230 -26.75 27.49 8.51
C TRP A 230 -27.06 27.83 7.05
N ARG A 231 -26.05 27.80 6.19
CA ARG A 231 -26.18 28.15 4.76
C ARG A 231 -25.07 27.51 3.94
N PHE A 232 -25.32 27.29 2.66
CA PHE A 232 -24.23 27.07 1.71
C PHE A 232 -23.52 28.41 1.47
N VAL A 233 -22.19 28.41 1.50
CA VAL A 233 -21.37 29.59 1.18
C VAL A 233 -20.76 29.51 -0.22
N ASP A 234 -20.73 28.30 -0.78
CA ASP A 234 -20.45 28.00 -2.17
C ASP A 234 -21.11 26.66 -2.54
N GLY A 235 -20.84 26.12 -3.73
CA GLY A 235 -21.44 24.88 -4.20
C GLY A 235 -21.15 23.63 -3.34
N GLY A 236 -20.10 23.62 -2.52
CA GLY A 236 -19.64 22.45 -1.78
C GLY A 236 -19.25 22.70 -0.32
N THR A 237 -19.56 23.89 0.21
CA THR A 237 -19.17 24.30 1.55
C THR A 237 -20.37 24.88 2.29
N VAL A 238 -20.55 24.46 3.54
CA VAL A 238 -21.59 24.98 4.43
C VAL A 238 -20.97 25.79 5.56
N ALA A 239 -21.71 26.79 6.04
CA ALA A 239 -21.42 27.56 7.26
C ALA A 239 -22.50 27.35 8.31
N LEU A 240 -22.12 27.37 9.59
CA LEU A 240 -23.03 27.25 10.73
C LEU A 240 -22.82 28.42 11.70
N ASP A 241 -23.91 29.09 12.07
CA ASP A 241 -23.90 30.18 13.04
C ASP A 241 -23.56 29.66 14.44
N GLY A 242 -22.52 30.24 15.03
CA GLY A 242 -21.87 29.76 16.25
C GLY A 242 -20.79 28.70 16.01
N GLY A 243 -20.60 28.25 14.77
CA GLY A 243 -19.58 27.30 14.35
C GLY A 243 -19.90 25.83 14.66
N PHE A 244 -19.20 24.94 13.96
CA PHE A 244 -19.24 23.49 14.17
C PHE A 244 -18.44 23.08 15.40
N GLU A 245 -18.91 22.06 16.12
CA GLU A 245 -18.30 21.58 17.36
C GLU A 245 -17.39 20.38 17.10
N PRO A 246 -16.23 20.29 17.76
CA PRO A 246 -15.29 19.20 17.54
C PRO A 246 -15.86 17.86 18.02
N GLY A 247 -15.66 16.81 17.22
CA GLY A 247 -16.09 15.44 17.52
C GLY A 247 -17.58 15.16 17.34
N ARG A 248 -18.39 16.14 16.92
CA ARG A 248 -19.81 15.91 16.57
C ARG A 248 -19.94 15.51 15.11
N ILE A 249 -20.97 14.71 14.82
CA ILE A 249 -21.25 14.17 13.51
C ILE A 249 -22.30 15.05 12.84
N TYR A 250 -21.91 15.69 11.74
CA TYR A 250 -22.80 16.50 10.93
C TYR A 250 -23.10 15.79 9.62
N ASP A 251 -24.38 15.75 9.24
CA ASP A 251 -24.83 15.38 7.90
C ASP A 251 -25.54 16.56 7.25
N VAL A 252 -25.28 16.77 5.97
CA VAL A 252 -26.00 17.69 5.09
C VAL A 252 -26.56 16.89 3.93
N VAL A 253 -27.89 16.77 3.85
CA VAL A 253 -28.59 16.16 2.72
C VAL A 253 -29.12 17.28 1.84
N TYR A 254 -28.80 17.23 0.55
CA TYR A 254 -29.13 18.28 -0.39
C TYR A 254 -29.33 17.72 -1.80
N ARG A 255 -29.99 18.49 -2.66
CA ARG A 255 -30.16 18.13 -4.07
C ARG A 255 -28.98 18.62 -4.90
N SER A 256 -28.46 17.73 -5.75
CA SER A 256 -27.42 18.03 -6.72
C SER A 256 -27.84 17.59 -8.13
N ALA A 257 -26.94 17.80 -9.09
CA ALA A 257 -27.13 17.53 -10.50
C ALA A 257 -25.85 16.99 -11.15
N ASP A 258 -26.00 16.54 -12.38
CA ASP A 258 -24.90 16.14 -13.27
C ASP A 258 -24.06 14.97 -12.71
N PRO A 259 -24.69 13.80 -12.40
CA PRO A 259 -23.98 12.66 -11.86
C PRO A 259 -22.93 12.14 -12.85
N ARG A 260 -21.75 11.82 -12.34
CA ARG A 260 -20.69 11.16 -13.12
C ARG A 260 -20.99 9.67 -13.26
N VAL A 261 -20.63 9.09 -14.39
CA VAL A 261 -20.61 7.63 -14.57
C VAL A 261 -19.39 7.07 -13.82
N VAL A 262 -19.52 6.88 -12.50
CA VAL A 262 -18.40 6.54 -11.61
C VAL A 262 -17.76 5.20 -11.97
N GLY A 263 -18.55 4.23 -12.43
CA GLY A 263 -18.08 2.91 -12.83
C GLY A 263 -17.09 2.91 -14.01
N CYS A 264 -16.92 4.03 -14.73
CA CYS A 264 -15.85 4.18 -15.72
C CYS A 264 -14.45 3.94 -15.11
N GLY A 265 -14.24 4.20 -13.82
CA GLY A 265 -12.97 3.89 -13.16
C GLY A 265 -12.66 2.39 -13.15
N LEU A 266 -13.68 1.55 -12.92
CA LEU A 266 -13.54 0.09 -12.94
C LEU A 266 -13.31 -0.42 -14.38
N ALA A 267 -14.11 0.07 -15.33
CA ALA A 267 -13.99 -0.29 -16.74
C ALA A 267 -12.63 0.14 -17.33
N GLY A 268 -12.19 1.37 -17.07
CA GLY A 268 -10.89 1.86 -17.54
C GLY A 268 -9.71 1.05 -17.02
N THR A 269 -9.76 0.59 -15.76
CA THR A 269 -8.75 -0.33 -15.21
C THR A 269 -8.76 -1.67 -15.94
N ARG A 270 -9.95 -2.27 -16.13
CA ARG A 270 -10.13 -3.51 -16.89
C ARG A 270 -9.53 -3.40 -18.29
N ASP A 271 -9.89 -2.34 -19.00
CA ASP A 271 -9.56 -2.17 -20.41
C ASP A 271 -8.08 -1.81 -20.62
N LEU A 272 -7.49 -0.96 -19.77
CA LEU A 272 -6.07 -0.64 -19.86
C LEU A 272 -5.18 -1.86 -19.55
N VAL A 273 -5.51 -2.61 -18.50
CA VAL A 273 -4.73 -3.82 -18.14
C VAL A 273 -4.90 -4.90 -19.21
N SER A 274 -6.13 -5.12 -19.71
CA SER A 274 -6.36 -6.05 -20.82
C SER A 274 -5.60 -5.63 -22.08
N PHE A 275 -5.64 -4.34 -22.46
CA PHE A 275 -4.90 -3.80 -23.60
C PHE A 275 -3.40 -4.12 -23.51
N LEU A 276 -2.77 -3.86 -22.36
CA LEU A 276 -1.33 -4.10 -22.20
C LEU A 276 -0.95 -5.59 -22.24
N LYS A 277 -1.86 -6.49 -21.80
CA LYS A 277 -1.65 -7.95 -21.86
C LYS A 277 -1.86 -8.52 -23.27
N TYR A 278 -2.90 -8.08 -23.96
CA TYR A 278 -3.43 -8.83 -25.11
C TYR A 278 -3.33 -8.09 -26.44
N ASP A 279 -3.22 -6.76 -26.45
CA ASP A 279 -3.11 -6.02 -27.70
C ASP A 279 -1.70 -6.16 -28.30
N THR A 280 -1.63 -6.61 -29.55
CA THR A 280 -0.38 -6.81 -30.27
C THR A 280 -0.08 -5.68 -31.27
N SER A 281 -0.89 -4.62 -31.27
CA SER A 281 -0.68 -3.50 -32.18
C SER A 281 0.54 -2.67 -31.75
N PRO A 282 1.13 -1.88 -32.66
CA PRO A 282 2.20 -0.95 -32.31
C PRO A 282 1.81 0.10 -31.25
N GLY A 283 0.51 0.26 -30.97
CA GLY A 283 0.01 1.15 -29.92
C GLY A 283 0.32 0.67 -28.51
N ASN A 284 0.54 -0.64 -28.31
CA ASN A 284 0.91 -1.20 -27.01
C ASN A 284 2.43 -0.99 -26.76
N PRO A 285 2.84 -0.17 -25.78
CA PRO A 285 4.25 0.09 -25.51
C PRO A 285 4.96 -1.08 -24.81
N THR A 286 4.22 -2.10 -24.37
CA THR A 286 4.73 -3.23 -23.57
C THR A 286 4.35 -4.57 -24.21
N PRO A 287 4.81 -4.87 -25.43
CA PRO A 287 4.57 -6.18 -26.02
C PRO A 287 5.21 -7.28 -25.16
N GLY A 288 4.51 -8.40 -25.00
CA GLY A 288 5.01 -9.59 -24.28
C GLY A 288 4.60 -9.71 -22.80
N ILE A 289 3.75 -8.81 -22.31
CA ILE A 289 3.11 -9.00 -20.99
C ILE A 289 2.14 -10.18 -21.10
N HIS A 290 2.30 -11.17 -20.21
CA HIS A 290 1.44 -12.36 -20.15
C HIS A 290 0.83 -12.58 -18.75
N SER A 291 1.32 -11.87 -17.73
CA SER A 291 0.73 -11.88 -16.38
C SER A 291 0.53 -10.46 -15.85
N ALA A 292 -0.59 -10.21 -15.18
CA ALA A 292 -0.83 -8.94 -14.49
C ALA A 292 -1.19 -9.15 -13.01
N LEU A 293 -0.51 -8.40 -12.15
CA LEU A 293 -0.73 -8.34 -10.71
C LEU A 293 -1.30 -6.97 -10.36
N GLY A 294 -2.44 -6.93 -9.66
CA GLY A 294 -3.03 -5.71 -9.13
C GLY A 294 -2.76 -5.56 -7.64
N TRP A 295 -2.35 -4.37 -7.19
CA TRP A 295 -2.21 -4.05 -5.77
C TRP A 295 -2.93 -2.75 -5.42
N GLY A 296 -3.54 -2.74 -4.25
CA GLY A 296 -4.26 -1.60 -3.72
C GLY A 296 -4.12 -1.54 -2.20
N VAL A 297 -4.07 -0.33 -1.67
CA VAL A 297 -3.92 -0.06 -0.23
C VAL A 297 -5.10 0.78 0.26
N SER A 298 -5.77 0.34 1.33
CA SER A 298 -6.87 1.09 1.96
C SER A 298 -8.07 1.29 1.01
N GLN A 299 -8.31 2.51 0.51
CA GLN A 299 -9.33 2.79 -0.51
C GLN A 299 -9.15 1.92 -1.75
N SER A 300 -7.93 1.77 -2.23
CA SER A 300 -7.69 1.02 -3.46
C SER A 300 -7.69 -0.50 -3.27
N GLY A 301 -7.47 -0.99 -2.04
CA GLY A 301 -7.76 -2.39 -1.70
C GLY A 301 -9.26 -2.70 -1.83
N ARG A 302 -10.11 -1.81 -1.29
CA ARG A 302 -11.57 -1.89 -1.47
C ARG A 302 -12.00 -1.74 -2.93
N PHE A 303 -11.29 -0.95 -3.73
CA PHE A 303 -11.54 -0.86 -5.17
C PHE A 303 -11.33 -2.21 -5.84
N LEU A 304 -10.22 -2.91 -5.56
CA LEU A 304 -9.97 -4.25 -6.10
C LEU A 304 -11.01 -5.26 -5.63
N ARG A 305 -11.45 -5.20 -4.36
CA ARG A 305 -12.59 -6.01 -3.88
C ARG A 305 -13.87 -5.74 -4.67
N HIS A 306 -14.22 -4.48 -4.89
CA HIS A 306 -15.39 -4.09 -5.68
C HIS A 306 -15.26 -4.55 -7.14
N PHE A 307 -14.09 -4.36 -7.74
CA PHE A 307 -13.74 -4.76 -9.10
C PHE A 307 -13.99 -6.26 -9.32
N LEU A 308 -13.52 -7.11 -8.39
CA LEU A 308 -13.76 -8.54 -8.44
C LEU A 308 -15.24 -8.89 -8.24
N TYR A 309 -15.88 -8.31 -7.23
CA TYR A 309 -17.31 -8.55 -6.94
C TYR A 309 -18.22 -8.21 -8.12
N GLN A 310 -17.97 -7.09 -8.82
CA GLN A 310 -18.77 -6.71 -9.97
C GLN A 310 -18.38 -7.44 -11.27
N GLY A 311 -17.35 -8.27 -11.26
CA GLY A 311 -16.96 -9.10 -12.39
C GLY A 311 -16.07 -8.40 -13.42
N PHE A 312 -15.45 -7.26 -13.07
CA PHE A 312 -14.57 -6.53 -13.98
C PHE A 312 -13.24 -7.26 -14.27
N ASN A 313 -12.98 -8.42 -13.66
CA ASN A 313 -11.83 -9.24 -14.03
C ASN A 313 -12.02 -10.03 -15.34
N GLU A 314 -13.23 -10.00 -15.91
CA GLU A 314 -13.53 -10.42 -17.28
C GLU A 314 -13.49 -9.18 -18.20
N ASP A 315 -12.62 -9.21 -19.21
CA ASP A 315 -12.60 -8.17 -20.24
C ASP A 315 -13.76 -8.30 -21.24
N GLU A 316 -13.89 -7.34 -22.16
CA GLU A 316 -14.98 -7.32 -23.13
C GLU A 316 -15.03 -8.56 -24.06
N GLN A 317 -13.93 -9.30 -24.15
CA GLN A 317 -13.77 -10.52 -24.95
C GLN A 317 -13.81 -11.80 -24.10
N GLY A 318 -14.11 -11.72 -22.80
CA GLY A 318 -14.21 -12.87 -21.91
C GLY A 318 -12.87 -13.34 -21.30
N ARG A 319 -11.80 -12.55 -21.40
CA ARG A 319 -10.45 -12.92 -20.96
C ARG A 319 -10.15 -12.36 -19.57
N ARG A 320 -9.24 -13.02 -18.86
CA ARG A 320 -8.82 -12.63 -17.51
C ARG A 320 -7.94 -11.39 -17.52
N VAL A 321 -8.33 -10.37 -16.74
CA VAL A 321 -7.57 -9.12 -16.60
C VAL A 321 -6.40 -9.29 -15.63
N PHE A 322 -6.65 -9.47 -14.34
CA PHE A 322 -5.62 -9.75 -13.34
C PHE A 322 -5.50 -11.25 -13.09
N ASP A 323 -4.26 -11.71 -13.03
CA ASP A 323 -3.92 -13.09 -12.65
C ASP A 323 -3.70 -13.21 -11.14
N GLY A 324 -3.25 -12.12 -10.52
CA GLY A 324 -3.15 -11.98 -9.06
C GLY A 324 -3.67 -10.64 -8.55
N VAL A 325 -4.31 -10.66 -7.40
CA VAL A 325 -4.82 -9.45 -6.71
C VAL A 325 -4.30 -9.42 -5.29
N PHE A 326 -3.72 -8.30 -4.88
CA PHE A 326 -3.24 -8.05 -3.53
C PHE A 326 -3.98 -6.86 -2.93
N ASP A 327 -5.02 -7.17 -2.16
CA ASP A 327 -5.76 -6.21 -1.34
C ASP A 327 -5.06 -6.02 0.01
N GLN A 328 -4.48 -4.84 0.23
CA GLN A 328 -3.84 -4.46 1.47
C GLN A 328 -4.72 -3.48 2.24
N VAL A 329 -5.00 -3.80 3.50
CA VAL A 329 -5.73 -3.00 4.48
C VAL A 329 -7.09 -2.46 4.01
N GLY A 330 -7.73 -3.11 3.04
CA GLY A 330 -9.06 -2.73 2.56
C GLY A 330 -10.19 -3.03 3.55
N GLY A 331 -9.98 -3.97 4.47
CA GLY A 331 -11.02 -4.48 5.37
C GLY A 331 -12.08 -5.31 4.63
N ALA A 332 -13.27 -5.45 5.22
CA ALA A 332 -14.34 -6.24 4.62
C ALA A 332 -15.11 -5.51 3.51
N GLY A 333 -15.06 -4.18 3.52
CA GLY A 333 -15.85 -3.33 2.64
C GLY A 333 -15.44 -3.32 1.17
N ARG A 334 -16.33 -2.76 0.38
CA ARG A 334 -16.14 -2.28 -0.99
C ARG A 334 -16.12 -0.74 -0.95
N GLY A 335 -16.68 -0.06 -1.94
CA GLY A 335 -16.73 1.40 -1.92
C GLY A 335 -17.72 1.99 -2.89
N SER A 336 -17.91 3.31 -2.80
CA SER A 336 -18.75 4.13 -3.67
C SER A 336 -18.12 4.32 -5.06
N PHE A 337 -17.90 3.20 -5.76
CA PHE A 337 -17.17 3.15 -7.03
C PHE A 337 -18.08 2.89 -8.25
N ASN A 338 -19.36 2.57 -8.02
CA ASN A 338 -20.32 2.33 -9.09
C ASN A 338 -21.76 2.52 -8.61
N HIS A 339 -22.12 3.75 -8.27
CA HIS A 339 -23.50 4.17 -8.02
C HIS A 339 -23.66 5.66 -8.35
N ARG A 340 -24.89 6.10 -8.62
CA ARG A 340 -25.20 7.50 -8.93
C ARG A 340 -24.81 8.41 -7.77
N PHE A 341 -24.18 9.54 -8.09
CA PHE A 341 -23.61 10.48 -7.11
C PHE A 341 -22.57 9.85 -6.16
N GLY A 342 -21.92 8.75 -6.57
CA GLY A 342 -20.85 8.13 -5.81
C GLY A 342 -19.64 9.06 -5.63
N GLN A 343 -19.13 9.12 -4.40
CA GLN A 343 -17.90 9.80 -4.03
C GLN A 343 -16.88 8.77 -3.52
N ALA A 344 -15.87 8.47 -4.33
CA ALA A 344 -14.95 7.36 -4.10
C ALA A 344 -14.09 7.53 -2.83
N SER A 345 -13.91 8.75 -2.34
CA SER A 345 -13.18 9.04 -1.10
C SER A 345 -13.88 8.52 0.16
N ARG A 346 -15.21 8.33 0.13
CA ARG A 346 -16.02 7.84 1.25
C ARG A 346 -15.57 6.44 1.68
N ASP A 347 -15.23 6.33 2.96
CA ASP A 347 -14.68 5.13 3.56
C ASP A 347 -15.18 4.95 4.99
N ALA A 348 -16.06 3.99 5.23
CA ALA A 348 -16.62 3.80 6.57
C ALA A 348 -15.53 3.40 7.56
N LEU A 349 -15.47 4.13 8.67
CA LEU A 349 -14.64 3.88 9.85
C LEU A 349 -15.53 3.87 11.10
N GLN A 350 -14.99 3.44 12.24
CA GLN A 350 -15.74 3.35 13.51
C GLN A 350 -16.48 4.64 13.89
N HIS A 351 -15.92 5.79 13.52
CA HIS A 351 -16.50 7.10 13.80
C HIS A 351 -16.50 8.04 12.60
N PHE A 352 -16.06 7.66 11.39
CA PHE A 352 -16.00 8.57 10.23
C PHE A 352 -16.70 7.99 9.01
N ASN A 353 -17.20 8.84 8.11
CA ASN A 353 -17.80 8.43 6.83
C ASN A 353 -18.88 7.35 7.05
N ILE A 354 -19.84 7.67 7.90
CA ILE A 354 -20.77 6.72 8.49
C ILE A 354 -21.99 6.54 7.59
N LEU A 355 -22.48 5.31 7.43
CA LEU A 355 -23.69 4.93 6.69
C LEU A 355 -23.63 5.17 5.16
N PHE A 356 -22.44 5.10 4.55
CA PHE A 356 -22.32 5.11 3.08
C PHE A 356 -22.41 3.69 2.51
N PRO A 357 -22.77 3.51 1.22
CA PRO A 357 -22.86 2.21 0.55
C PRO A 357 -21.47 1.61 0.26
N VAL A 358 -20.73 1.28 1.32
CA VAL A 358 -19.34 0.79 1.23
C VAL A 358 -19.16 -0.57 1.89
N ASP A 359 -19.76 -0.83 3.06
CA ASP A 359 -19.63 -2.11 3.77
C ASP A 359 -20.87 -2.99 3.55
N LEU A 360 -20.98 -3.52 2.33
CA LEU A 360 -22.15 -4.26 1.87
C LEU A 360 -21.80 -5.74 1.68
N PHE A 361 -22.68 -6.64 2.13
CA PHE A 361 -22.62 -8.07 1.85
C PHE A 361 -22.60 -8.36 0.33
N PRO A 362 -21.86 -9.37 -0.16
CA PRO A 362 -21.03 -10.33 0.57
C PRO A 362 -19.65 -9.79 0.97
N PHE A 363 -19.05 -10.42 1.98
CA PHE A 363 -17.74 -10.04 2.52
C PHE A 363 -16.62 -11.06 2.26
N THR A 364 -16.99 -12.33 2.06
CA THR A 364 -16.07 -13.46 1.87
C THR A 364 -15.85 -13.75 0.38
N ASP A 365 -14.68 -14.30 0.05
CA ASP A 365 -14.35 -14.70 -1.32
C ASP A 365 -15.18 -15.88 -1.81
N GLY A 366 -15.44 -16.84 -0.91
CA GLY A 366 -16.34 -17.97 -1.14
C GLY A 366 -17.79 -17.67 -0.73
N PRO A 367 -18.74 -18.54 -1.13
CA PRO A 367 -20.16 -18.37 -0.81
C PRO A 367 -20.43 -18.22 0.67
N SER A 368 -21.22 -17.21 1.02
CA SER A 368 -21.76 -16.98 2.35
C SER A 368 -23.27 -16.70 2.23
N THR A 369 -24.00 -16.89 3.32
CA THR A 369 -25.45 -16.62 3.37
C THR A 369 -25.69 -15.44 4.29
N ASP A 370 -26.41 -14.45 3.79
CA ASP A 370 -26.94 -13.36 4.61
C ASP A 370 -28.08 -13.92 5.49
N PRO A 371 -27.95 -13.90 6.84
CA PRO A 371 -28.96 -14.45 7.73
C PRO A 371 -30.27 -13.65 7.76
N GLU A 372 -30.25 -12.38 7.34
CA GLU A 372 -31.45 -11.53 7.34
C GLU A 372 -32.24 -11.67 6.03
N THR A 373 -31.55 -11.72 4.90
CA THR A 373 -32.20 -11.75 3.57
C THR A 373 -32.28 -13.15 2.95
N GLY A 374 -31.47 -14.10 3.42
CA GLY A 374 -31.34 -15.44 2.84
C GLY A 374 -30.53 -15.48 1.53
N VAL A 375 -30.01 -14.35 1.06
CA VAL A 375 -29.21 -14.28 -0.16
C VAL A 375 -27.89 -15.02 0.04
N VAL A 376 -27.52 -15.84 -0.95
CA VAL A 376 -26.22 -16.51 -1.01
C VAL A 376 -25.38 -15.85 -2.08
N ASP A 377 -24.21 -15.33 -1.70
CA ASP A 377 -23.31 -14.64 -2.64
C ASP A 377 -21.84 -14.70 -2.18
N SER A 378 -20.92 -14.29 -3.04
CA SER A 378 -19.49 -14.22 -2.74
C SER A 378 -18.76 -13.15 -3.56
N LEU A 379 -17.58 -12.71 -3.08
CA LEU A 379 -16.75 -11.74 -3.80
C LEU A 379 -16.26 -12.29 -5.15
N LEU A 380 -15.89 -13.58 -5.20
CA LEU A 380 -15.30 -14.18 -6.41
C LEU A 380 -16.33 -14.86 -7.31
N GLY A 381 -17.60 -15.00 -6.89
CA GLY A 381 -18.58 -15.84 -7.57
C GLY A 381 -18.81 -15.49 -9.04
N ARG A 382 -18.73 -14.20 -9.41
CA ARG A 382 -18.79 -13.79 -10.83
C ARG A 382 -17.57 -14.23 -11.62
N ALA A 383 -16.37 -13.98 -11.07
CA ALA A 383 -15.11 -14.31 -11.72
C ALA A 383 -14.92 -15.83 -11.84
N GLU A 384 -15.40 -16.62 -10.87
CA GLU A 384 -15.40 -18.08 -10.94
C GLU A 384 -16.28 -18.60 -12.09
N ARG A 385 -17.50 -18.06 -12.24
CA ARG A 385 -18.42 -18.44 -13.33
C ARG A 385 -17.85 -18.17 -14.71
N THR A 386 -17.00 -17.15 -14.85
CA THR A 386 -16.42 -16.75 -16.14
C THR A 386 -15.00 -17.30 -16.34
N GLY A 387 -14.48 -18.10 -15.40
CA GLY A 387 -13.10 -18.64 -15.48
C GLY A 387 -12.01 -17.58 -15.26
N THR A 388 -12.38 -16.39 -14.78
CA THR A 388 -11.49 -15.24 -14.61
C THR A 388 -11.08 -15.00 -13.16
N ALA A 389 -11.42 -15.86 -12.20
CA ALA A 389 -10.98 -15.71 -10.80
C ALA A 389 -9.43 -15.60 -10.69
N PRO A 390 -8.89 -14.56 -10.03
CA PRO A 390 -7.45 -14.43 -9.79
C PRO A 390 -7.02 -15.23 -8.56
N LYS A 391 -5.70 -15.32 -8.36
CA LYS A 391 -5.12 -15.67 -7.06
C LYS A 391 -5.13 -14.42 -6.17
N THR A 392 -5.73 -14.51 -4.99
CA THR A 392 -6.06 -13.33 -4.17
C THR A 392 -5.40 -13.38 -2.81
N PHE A 393 -4.69 -12.31 -2.46
CA PHE A 393 -4.20 -12.06 -1.11
C PHE A 393 -4.98 -10.92 -0.47
N HIS A 394 -5.52 -11.16 0.72
CA HIS A 394 -5.97 -10.12 1.64
C HIS A 394 -4.95 -9.97 2.76
N LEU A 395 -4.36 -8.79 2.91
CA LEU A 395 -3.53 -8.45 4.06
C LEU A 395 -4.27 -7.44 4.94
N LEU A 396 -4.65 -7.88 6.12
CA LEU A 396 -5.25 -7.04 7.15
C LEU A 396 -4.19 -6.65 8.19
N THR A 397 -4.51 -5.64 8.98
CA THR A 397 -3.81 -5.31 10.23
C THR A 397 -4.78 -5.39 11.40
N ASN A 398 -4.28 -5.19 12.61
CA ASN A 398 -5.16 -5.09 13.76
C ASN A 398 -6.16 -3.92 13.66
N SER A 399 -5.81 -2.83 12.93
CA SER A 399 -6.69 -1.68 12.74
C SER A 399 -8.00 -2.04 12.02
N GLU A 400 -7.94 -2.88 10.98
CA GLU A 400 -9.11 -3.21 10.15
C GLU A 400 -10.20 -3.96 10.95
N TYR A 401 -9.84 -4.70 11.99
CA TYR A 401 -10.83 -5.36 12.86
C TYR A 401 -11.64 -4.36 13.70
N PHE A 402 -11.06 -3.20 14.00
CA PHE A 402 -11.73 -2.15 14.76
C PHE A 402 -12.35 -1.07 13.88
N ASN A 403 -11.76 -0.79 12.72
CA ASN A 403 -12.16 0.31 11.85
C ASN A 403 -12.79 -0.09 10.53
N ARG A 404 -12.65 -1.34 10.06
CA ARG A 404 -13.13 -1.77 8.72
C ARG A 404 -13.75 -3.18 8.71
N ALA A 405 -14.38 -3.56 9.82
CA ALA A 405 -15.08 -4.83 10.01
C ALA A 405 -14.27 -6.08 9.55
N GLY A 406 -12.94 -6.06 9.76
CA GLY A 406 -12.00 -7.01 9.16
C GLY A 406 -12.28 -8.50 9.41
N SER A 407 -13.01 -8.86 10.48
CA SER A 407 -13.42 -10.25 10.72
C SER A 407 -14.33 -10.80 9.61
N LEU A 408 -15.20 -9.97 9.03
CA LEU A 408 -16.17 -10.40 8.01
C LEU A 408 -15.51 -10.89 6.72
N VAL A 409 -14.22 -10.60 6.50
CA VAL A 409 -13.46 -11.17 5.36
C VAL A 409 -13.33 -12.69 5.48
N HIS A 410 -13.34 -13.24 6.69
CA HIS A 410 -13.04 -14.65 6.96
C HIS A 410 -13.95 -15.31 7.99
N THR A 411 -15.04 -14.67 8.40
CA THR A 411 -16.13 -15.29 9.16
C THR A 411 -17.39 -15.36 8.32
N ASP A 412 -18.29 -16.28 8.64
CA ASP A 412 -19.63 -16.20 8.09
C ASP A 412 -20.36 -14.93 8.55
N ALA A 413 -21.45 -14.55 7.87
CA ALA A 413 -22.17 -13.32 8.18
C ALA A 413 -22.86 -13.33 9.56
N THR A 414 -23.05 -14.53 10.15
CA THR A 414 -23.53 -14.69 11.53
C THR A 414 -22.43 -14.47 12.58
N GLY A 415 -21.16 -14.51 12.17
CA GLY A 415 -19.99 -14.39 13.05
C GLY A 415 -19.82 -15.56 14.02
N THR A 416 -20.37 -16.74 13.70
CA THR A 416 -20.33 -17.92 14.57
C THR A 416 -19.32 -18.96 14.12
N LYS A 417 -18.87 -18.90 12.85
CA LYS A 417 -17.88 -19.84 12.29
C LYS A 417 -16.90 -19.14 11.36
N ASP A 418 -15.71 -19.71 11.27
CA ASP A 418 -14.74 -19.33 10.24
C ASP A 418 -15.29 -19.69 8.85
N ALA A 419 -15.08 -18.81 7.86
CA ALA A 419 -15.55 -19.00 6.50
C ALA A 419 -14.65 -19.99 5.73
N GLY A 420 -15.27 -20.78 4.84
CA GLY A 420 -14.52 -21.57 3.87
C GLY A 420 -13.87 -20.66 2.84
N LEU A 421 -12.53 -20.71 2.74
CA LEU A 421 -11.78 -19.90 1.77
C LEU A 421 -11.58 -20.69 0.47
N PRO A 422 -11.75 -20.08 -0.71
CA PRO A 422 -11.33 -20.67 -1.97
C PRO A 422 -9.85 -21.02 -1.96
N SER A 423 -9.46 -22.05 -2.73
CA SER A 423 -8.05 -22.48 -2.82
C SER A 423 -7.13 -21.40 -3.41
N SER A 424 -7.70 -20.50 -4.23
CA SER A 424 -7.09 -19.31 -4.83
C SER A 424 -6.95 -18.13 -3.86
N THR A 425 -7.44 -18.23 -2.62
CA THR A 425 -7.38 -17.15 -1.64
C THR A 425 -6.37 -17.44 -0.53
N ARG A 426 -5.64 -16.40 -0.11
CA ARG A 426 -4.91 -16.37 1.16
C ARG A 426 -5.25 -15.12 1.94
N ILE A 427 -5.36 -15.28 3.26
CA ILE A 427 -5.61 -14.18 4.18
C ILE A 427 -4.45 -14.10 5.17
N TYR A 428 -3.92 -12.91 5.35
CA TYR A 428 -2.88 -12.62 6.31
C TYR A 428 -3.31 -11.46 7.19
N MET A 429 -2.86 -11.47 8.44
CA MET A 429 -2.99 -10.33 9.33
C MET A 429 -1.63 -10.03 9.95
N ILE A 430 -1.17 -8.78 9.88
CA ILE A 430 -0.03 -8.34 10.71
C ILE A 430 -0.51 -8.11 12.13
N ALA A 431 0.02 -8.88 13.07
CA ALA A 431 -0.34 -8.79 14.48
C ALA A 431 -0.05 -7.40 15.04
N SER A 432 -1.01 -6.83 15.79
CA SER A 432 -0.87 -5.54 16.49
C SER A 432 -0.52 -4.32 15.63
N ALA A 433 -0.52 -4.44 14.30
CA ALA A 433 -0.16 -3.35 13.40
C ALA A 433 -1.26 -2.28 13.27
N PRO A 434 -0.87 -1.01 13.09
CA PRO A 434 -1.78 0.04 12.67
C PRO A 434 -2.08 -0.09 11.17
N HIS A 435 -3.05 0.67 10.68
CA HIS A 435 -3.36 0.73 9.25
C HIS A 435 -2.20 1.27 8.43
N GLY A 436 -1.55 2.32 8.93
CA GLY A 436 -0.27 2.83 8.42
C GLY A 436 0.68 3.11 9.59
N PRO A 437 1.99 2.86 9.43
CA PRO A 437 2.95 3.05 10.51
C PRO A 437 3.06 4.53 10.92
N GLY A 438 3.10 4.76 12.23
CA GLY A 438 3.50 6.02 12.83
C GLY A 438 5.01 6.24 12.72
N PRO A 439 5.50 7.44 13.11
CA PRO A 439 6.92 7.72 13.08
C PRO A 439 7.69 6.89 14.10
N PHE A 440 8.92 6.53 13.73
CA PHE A 440 9.92 6.06 14.67
C PHE A 440 10.99 7.15 14.87
N PRO A 441 11.37 7.51 16.11
CA PRO A 441 10.85 7.04 17.39
C PRO A 441 9.35 7.32 17.62
N PRO A 442 8.62 6.49 18.41
CA PRO A 442 7.21 6.73 18.70
C PRO A 442 6.96 8.12 19.28
N GLY A 443 5.94 8.78 18.74
CA GLY A 443 5.49 10.10 19.18
C GLY A 443 3.99 10.27 18.94
N SER A 444 3.36 11.15 19.72
CA SER A 444 1.96 11.53 19.51
C SER A 444 1.82 12.38 18.25
N ASN A 445 0.70 12.24 17.56
CA ASN A 445 0.36 13.20 16.51
C ASN A 445 -0.12 14.50 17.16
N VAL A 446 0.50 15.64 16.83
CA VAL A 446 0.16 16.96 17.42
C VAL A 446 -0.45 17.93 16.39
N GLY A 447 -0.85 17.44 15.22
CA GLY A 447 -1.49 18.25 14.19
C GLY A 447 -2.25 17.43 13.13
N GLY A 448 -3.22 18.07 12.47
CA GLY A 448 -4.03 17.46 11.41
C GLY A 448 -5.22 16.63 11.91
N GLY A 449 -5.80 15.84 10.99
CA GLY A 449 -7.10 15.18 11.15
C GLY A 449 -7.18 13.98 12.12
N MET A 450 -6.07 13.48 12.67
CA MET A 450 -6.06 12.25 13.48
C MET A 450 -5.14 12.39 14.71
N VAL A 451 -5.63 13.03 15.77
CA VAL A 451 -4.91 13.18 17.05
C VAL A 451 -5.36 12.07 18.00
N GLY A 452 -4.41 11.21 18.39
CA GLY A 452 -4.66 10.07 19.28
C GLY A 452 -4.19 10.31 20.71
N ARG A 453 -4.84 9.64 21.67
CA ARG A 453 -4.52 9.67 23.10
C ARG A 453 -3.14 9.07 23.42
N ALA A 454 -2.75 8.02 22.69
CA ALA A 454 -1.42 7.39 22.82
C ALA A 454 -0.44 7.90 21.75
N ALA A 455 0.86 7.67 21.97
CA ALA A 455 1.85 7.78 20.91
C ALA A 455 1.48 6.85 19.74
N LEU A 456 1.80 7.25 18.51
CA LEU A 456 1.49 6.47 17.32
C LEU A 456 2.30 5.17 17.29
N ASN A 457 1.64 4.08 16.91
CA ASN A 457 2.24 2.77 16.68
C ASN A 457 3.22 2.83 15.49
N PRO A 458 4.54 2.63 15.67
CA PRO A 458 5.55 2.77 14.61
C PRO A 458 5.77 1.50 13.79
N LEU A 459 5.00 0.42 13.99
CA LEU A 459 5.28 -0.88 13.43
C LEU A 459 5.26 -0.84 11.89
N ASP A 460 6.45 -0.82 11.28
CA ASP A 460 6.62 -0.93 9.84
C ASP A 460 6.55 -2.40 9.42
N TYR A 461 5.54 -2.69 8.60
CA TYR A 461 5.27 -4.02 8.09
C TYR A 461 5.50 -4.13 6.57
N SER A 462 6.12 -3.12 5.94
CA SER A 462 6.49 -3.16 4.53
C SER A 462 7.41 -4.35 4.14
N PRO A 463 8.33 -4.86 5.00
CA PRO A 463 9.07 -6.09 4.70
C PRO A 463 8.16 -7.31 4.48
N ALA A 464 7.10 -7.46 5.29
CA ALA A 464 6.16 -8.55 5.12
C ALA A 464 5.30 -8.38 3.86
N VAL A 465 4.89 -7.15 3.52
CA VAL A 465 4.19 -6.85 2.27
C VAL A 465 5.03 -7.25 1.06
N ARG A 466 6.33 -6.96 1.08
CA ARG A 466 7.28 -7.33 0.00
C ARG A 466 7.45 -8.85 -0.13
N ALA A 467 7.59 -9.56 1.00
CA ALA A 467 7.67 -11.01 1.01
C ALA A 467 6.39 -11.66 0.44
N LEU A 468 5.22 -11.19 0.88
CA LEU A 468 3.93 -11.68 0.41
C LEU A 468 3.70 -11.36 -1.07
N PHE A 469 4.10 -10.18 -1.56
CA PHE A 469 4.03 -9.88 -2.99
C PHE A 469 4.90 -10.85 -3.81
N ARG A 470 6.12 -11.13 -3.37
CA ARG A 470 6.99 -12.12 -4.03
C ARG A 470 6.37 -13.52 -4.03
N ALA A 471 5.68 -13.89 -2.96
CA ALA A 471 4.94 -15.15 -2.89
C ALA A 471 3.74 -15.18 -3.84
N LEU A 472 2.97 -14.09 -3.94
CA LEU A 472 1.85 -13.98 -4.89
C LEU A 472 2.33 -14.07 -6.34
N ASP A 473 3.38 -13.34 -6.68
CA ASP A 473 3.99 -13.34 -8.01
C ASP A 473 4.41 -14.77 -8.42
N ARG A 474 5.15 -15.48 -7.56
CA ARG A 474 5.54 -16.88 -7.81
C ARG A 474 4.34 -17.83 -7.85
N TRP A 475 3.31 -17.58 -7.05
CA TRP A 475 2.10 -18.39 -7.12
C TRP A 475 1.40 -18.20 -8.45
N VAL A 476 1.28 -16.97 -8.94
CA VAL A 476 0.67 -16.66 -10.24
C VAL A 476 1.48 -17.24 -11.40
N THR A 477 2.80 -17.09 -11.37
CA THR A 477 3.64 -17.31 -12.55
C THR A 477 4.29 -18.69 -12.62
N ASP A 478 4.61 -19.27 -11.46
CA ASP A 478 5.34 -20.53 -11.34
C ASP A 478 4.51 -21.62 -10.65
N ASP A 479 3.25 -21.32 -10.29
CA ASP A 479 2.35 -22.16 -9.47
C ASP A 479 2.95 -22.63 -8.13
N VAL A 480 3.92 -21.88 -7.59
CA VAL A 480 4.51 -22.18 -6.29
C VAL A 480 3.56 -21.73 -5.19
N ALA A 481 3.09 -22.66 -4.37
CA ALA A 481 2.19 -22.36 -3.26
C ALA A 481 2.85 -21.33 -2.30
N PRO A 482 2.11 -20.29 -1.90
CA PRO A 482 2.60 -19.31 -0.94
C PRO A 482 2.54 -19.86 0.49
N PRO A 483 3.11 -19.14 1.48
CA PRO A 483 2.90 -19.47 2.89
C PRO A 483 1.41 -19.66 3.21
N PRO A 484 1.05 -20.57 4.14
CA PRO A 484 -0.32 -20.70 4.59
C PRO A 484 -0.88 -19.38 5.11
N SER A 485 -2.21 -19.23 5.03
CA SER A 485 -2.90 -18.07 5.61
C SER A 485 -2.59 -17.96 7.10
N ALA A 486 -2.41 -16.73 7.59
CA ALA A 486 -2.08 -16.43 8.98
C ALA A 486 -2.97 -15.30 9.50
N TYR A 487 -4.07 -15.64 10.16
CA TYR A 487 -5.09 -14.72 10.68
C TYR A 487 -5.78 -15.29 11.94
N PRO A 488 -6.40 -14.46 12.79
CA PRO A 488 -7.16 -14.92 13.96
C PRO A 488 -8.42 -15.68 13.55
N ARG A 489 -8.72 -16.79 14.25
CA ARG A 489 -9.86 -17.67 13.98
C ARG A 489 -10.75 -17.87 15.21
N ILE A 490 -12.03 -18.12 14.95
CA ILE A 490 -13.00 -18.48 15.98
C ILE A 490 -12.66 -19.84 16.56
N ALA A 491 -12.38 -20.84 15.70
CA ALA A 491 -12.07 -22.20 16.12
C ALA A 491 -10.86 -22.29 17.06
N ASP A 492 -9.88 -21.39 16.89
CA ASP A 492 -8.66 -21.36 17.69
C ASP A 492 -8.80 -20.46 18.95
N GLY A 493 -9.97 -19.84 19.16
CA GLY A 493 -10.18 -18.86 20.22
C GLY A 493 -9.33 -17.59 20.09
N THR A 494 -8.79 -17.32 18.90
CA THR A 494 -7.93 -16.15 18.64
C THR A 494 -8.69 -14.99 17.99
N LEU A 495 -9.94 -15.23 17.56
CA LEU A 495 -10.92 -14.23 17.18
C LEU A 495 -12.11 -14.28 18.16
N THR A 496 -12.46 -13.15 18.75
CA THR A 496 -13.43 -13.12 19.87
C THR A 496 -14.29 -11.85 19.83
N SER A 497 -15.35 -11.82 20.64
CA SER A 497 -16.03 -10.57 20.95
C SER A 497 -15.11 -9.63 21.75
N PRO A 498 -15.23 -8.29 21.63
CA PRO A 498 -14.35 -7.36 22.33
C PRO A 498 -14.28 -7.51 23.86
N ASP A 499 -15.35 -8.00 24.49
CA ASP A 499 -15.40 -8.29 25.92
C ASP A 499 -14.49 -9.47 26.33
N ARG A 500 -14.26 -10.43 25.42
CA ARG A 500 -13.49 -11.65 25.65
C ARG A 500 -12.08 -11.64 25.04
N ALA A 501 -11.65 -10.52 24.48
CA ALA A 501 -10.35 -10.43 23.81
C ALA A 501 -9.13 -10.56 24.76
N GLY A 502 -9.32 -10.51 26.08
CA GLY A 502 -8.27 -10.77 27.07
C GLY A 502 -7.36 -9.59 27.38
N TRP A 503 -7.82 -8.35 27.17
CA TRP A 503 -7.02 -7.14 27.40
C TRP A 503 -6.51 -7.04 28.85
N PRO A 504 -5.19 -6.90 29.08
CA PRO A 504 -4.66 -6.73 30.43
C PRO A 504 -5.05 -5.36 31.01
N ALA A 505 -5.04 -5.23 32.35
CA ALA A 505 -5.37 -3.99 33.04
C ALA A 505 -4.25 -2.93 32.92
N VAL A 506 -3.94 -2.51 31.68
CA VAL A 506 -2.91 -1.50 31.39
C VAL A 506 -3.36 -0.14 31.93
N PRO A 507 -2.58 0.51 32.82
CA PRO A 507 -2.97 1.77 33.43
C PRO A 507 -3.32 2.85 32.39
N GLY A 508 -4.55 3.36 32.45
CA GLY A 508 -5.03 4.42 31.56
C GLY A 508 -5.46 3.98 30.15
N PHE A 509 -5.37 2.69 29.81
CA PHE A 509 -5.73 2.19 28.48
C PHE A 509 -6.69 1.00 28.55
N ALA A 510 -7.86 1.13 27.91
CA ALA A 510 -8.86 0.07 27.82
C ALA A 510 -9.04 -0.37 26.35
N LEU A 511 -9.36 -1.63 26.11
CA LEU A 511 -9.72 -2.10 24.78
C LEU A 511 -11.01 -1.40 24.27
N PRO A 512 -11.08 -1.01 22.98
CA PRO A 512 -12.32 -0.58 22.35
C PRO A 512 -13.40 -1.64 22.43
N ARG A 513 -14.55 -1.26 23.01
CA ARG A 513 -15.73 -2.14 23.13
C ARG A 513 -16.63 -2.11 21.91
N GLN A 514 -16.52 -1.06 21.10
CA GLN A 514 -17.36 -0.83 19.92
C GLN A 514 -16.47 -0.70 18.68
N PRO A 515 -16.05 -1.82 18.05
CA PRO A 515 -15.49 -1.76 16.70
C PRO A 515 -16.55 -1.27 15.71
N LEU A 516 -16.13 -0.90 14.49
CA LEU A 516 -17.05 -0.65 13.39
C LEU A 516 -17.99 -1.86 13.21
N ARG A 517 -19.28 -1.58 13.12
CA ARG A 517 -20.31 -2.55 12.73
C ARG A 517 -20.75 -2.23 11.31
N ALA A 518 -20.73 -3.23 10.43
CA ALA A 518 -21.43 -3.15 9.15
C ALA A 518 -22.93 -3.37 9.40
N PHE A 519 -23.80 -2.76 8.58
CA PHE A 519 -25.26 -2.83 8.73
C PHE A 519 -25.93 -3.22 7.41
N HIS A 520 -27.10 -3.83 7.51
CA HIS A 520 -28.05 -3.86 6.41
C HIS A 520 -28.62 -2.44 6.24
N LEU A 521 -28.11 -1.69 5.27
CA LEU A 521 -28.56 -0.33 4.98
C LEU A 521 -29.60 -0.35 3.86
N ASN A 522 -30.71 0.35 4.08
CA ASN A 522 -31.72 0.57 3.04
C ASN A 522 -31.55 1.97 2.44
N PHE A 523 -31.08 2.00 1.20
CA PHE A 523 -30.87 3.22 0.41
C PHE A 523 -32.10 3.63 -0.41
N GLY A 524 -33.21 2.92 -0.25
CA GLY A 524 -34.48 3.15 -0.96
C GLY A 524 -34.73 2.20 -2.13
N PRO A 525 -35.92 2.29 -2.75
CA PRO A 525 -36.40 1.32 -3.74
C PRO A 525 -35.58 1.27 -5.03
N ASP A 526 -34.89 2.34 -5.40
CA ASP A 526 -34.07 2.41 -6.61
C ASP A 526 -32.60 1.97 -6.42
N TRP A 527 -32.26 1.42 -5.25
CA TRP A 527 -30.89 0.95 -4.99
C TRP A 527 -30.44 -0.16 -5.94
N SER A 528 -31.37 -1.01 -6.40
CA SER A 528 -31.09 -2.03 -7.42
C SER A 528 -30.59 -1.46 -8.75
N LYS A 529 -30.84 -0.17 -9.02
CA LYS A 529 -30.34 0.59 -10.18
C LYS A 529 -29.08 1.40 -9.84
N GLY A 530 -28.55 1.26 -8.62
CA GLY A 530 -27.44 2.06 -8.11
C GLY A 530 -27.82 3.50 -7.75
N ILE A 531 -29.08 3.77 -7.39
CA ILE A 531 -29.56 5.11 -7.01
C ILE A 531 -29.89 5.11 -5.52
N VAL A 532 -29.26 6.03 -4.78
CA VAL A 532 -29.62 6.29 -3.39
C VAL A 532 -30.76 7.30 -3.37
N SER A 533 -31.95 6.87 -2.96
CA SER A 533 -33.16 7.71 -2.88
C SER A 533 -33.57 8.04 -1.44
N VAL A 534 -32.90 7.45 -0.44
CA VAL A 534 -33.10 7.71 0.99
C VAL A 534 -31.76 8.07 1.62
N GLU A 535 -31.64 9.31 2.11
CA GLU A 535 -30.46 9.83 2.81
C GLU A 535 -30.85 10.58 4.09
N PRO A 536 -30.17 10.33 5.23
CA PRO A 536 -29.32 9.15 5.50
C PRO A 536 -30.12 7.84 5.32
N PRO A 537 -29.48 6.72 4.98
CA PRO A 537 -30.20 5.46 4.78
C PRO A 537 -30.83 4.96 6.08
N GLU A 538 -31.90 4.17 5.95
CA GLU A 538 -32.47 3.48 7.10
C GLU A 538 -31.52 2.36 7.55
N ILE A 539 -31.37 2.20 8.87
CA ILE A 539 -30.43 1.27 9.48
C ILE A 539 -31.16 -0.01 9.90
N GLY A 540 -30.84 -1.12 9.26
CA GLY A 540 -31.28 -2.47 9.63
C GLY A 540 -30.36 -3.15 10.65
N LYS A 541 -30.45 -4.48 10.75
CA LYS A 541 -29.65 -5.23 11.74
C LYS A 541 -28.14 -5.17 11.41
N PRO A 542 -27.27 -5.09 12.43
CA PRO A 542 -25.82 -5.16 12.21
C PRO A 542 -25.37 -6.58 11.84
N PHE A 543 -24.30 -6.66 11.05
CA PHE A 543 -23.50 -7.89 10.95
C PHE A 543 -22.63 -8.06 12.20
N VAL A 544 -22.31 -9.31 12.54
CA VAL A 544 -21.50 -9.62 13.72
C VAL A 544 -20.02 -9.44 13.40
N VAL A 545 -19.37 -8.52 14.12
CA VAL A 545 -17.92 -8.25 13.98
C VAL A 545 -17.19 -8.73 15.23
N SER A 546 -16.05 -9.38 15.02
CA SER A 546 -15.17 -9.88 16.07
C SER A 546 -13.79 -9.21 15.99
N VAL A 547 -13.03 -9.26 17.08
CA VAL A 547 -11.69 -8.67 17.19
C VAL A 547 -10.65 -9.71 17.60
N PRO A 548 -9.37 -9.52 17.23
CA PRO A 548 -8.32 -10.46 17.60
C PRO A 548 -8.08 -10.46 19.11
N ALA A 549 -7.92 -11.65 19.69
CA ALA A 549 -7.54 -11.81 21.09
C ALA A 549 -6.06 -11.45 21.30
N VAL A 550 -5.75 -10.94 22.50
CA VAL A 550 -4.41 -10.50 22.89
C VAL A 550 -3.76 -11.43 23.92
N ASP A 551 -2.44 -11.36 24.03
CA ASP A 551 -1.65 -12.00 25.08
C ASP A 551 -1.63 -11.16 26.38
N ALA A 552 -0.91 -11.64 27.39
CA ALA A 552 -0.76 -10.97 28.68
C ALA A 552 -0.12 -9.57 28.57
N ASP A 553 0.52 -9.26 27.44
CA ASP A 553 1.12 -7.97 27.15
C ASP A 553 0.20 -7.06 26.33
N GLY A 554 -1.03 -7.50 26.02
CA GLY A 554 -1.96 -6.74 25.19
C GLY A 554 -1.61 -6.74 23.70
N ASN A 555 -0.68 -7.61 23.27
CA ASN A 555 -0.33 -7.77 21.85
C ASN A 555 -1.12 -8.92 21.21
N VAL A 556 -1.50 -8.79 19.94
CA VAL A 556 -2.39 -9.75 19.28
C VAL A 556 -1.71 -11.12 19.09
N ARG A 557 -2.38 -12.21 19.50
CA ARG A 557 -1.81 -13.57 19.54
C ARG A 557 -1.63 -14.23 18.17
N ALA A 558 -2.55 -13.97 17.25
CA ALA A 558 -2.59 -14.62 15.95
C ALA A 558 -2.12 -13.72 14.81
N GLY A 559 -1.94 -14.32 13.63
CA GLY A 559 -1.39 -13.67 12.46
C GLY A 559 0.13 -13.66 12.44
N ILE A 560 0.70 -12.87 11.52
CA ILE A 560 2.14 -12.67 11.38
C ILE A 560 2.61 -11.74 12.50
N ARG A 561 3.25 -12.32 13.51
CA ARG A 561 3.88 -11.57 14.61
C ARG A 561 5.29 -11.16 14.20
N LEU A 562 5.44 -9.92 13.74
CA LEU A 562 6.74 -9.32 13.46
C LEU A 562 7.61 -9.30 14.73
N PRO A 563 8.94 -9.20 14.60
CA PRO A 563 9.85 -9.26 15.74
C PRO A 563 9.54 -8.25 16.85
N ASP A 564 9.09 -7.03 16.52
CA ASP A 564 8.63 -6.00 17.46
C ASP A 564 7.44 -6.42 18.35
N ILE A 565 6.72 -7.46 17.94
CA ILE A 565 5.54 -8.03 18.63
C ILE A 565 5.89 -9.36 19.32
N ALA A 566 6.75 -10.18 18.70
CA ALA A 566 7.22 -11.43 19.30
C ALA A 566 8.25 -11.19 20.42
N VAL A 567 9.02 -10.10 20.34
CA VAL A 567 10.04 -9.68 21.31
C VAL A 567 9.70 -8.25 21.77
N PRO A 568 8.57 -8.05 22.48
CA PRO A 568 8.00 -6.73 22.63
C PRO A 568 8.77 -5.84 23.62
N LEU A 569 8.74 -4.54 23.34
CA LEU A 569 9.13 -3.45 24.25
C LEU A 569 7.93 -2.58 24.70
N ALA A 570 6.75 -2.88 24.15
CA ALA A 570 5.51 -2.15 24.36
C ALA A 570 4.30 -3.04 24.05
N THR A 571 3.13 -2.62 24.53
CA THR A 571 1.87 -3.00 23.91
C THR A 571 1.71 -2.15 22.65
N GLN A 572 1.61 -2.80 21.51
CA GLN A 572 1.28 -2.16 20.25
C GLN A 572 -0.14 -2.57 19.87
N ALA A 573 -0.98 -1.59 19.55
CA ALA A 573 -2.37 -1.80 19.16
C ALA A 573 -2.66 -1.12 17.82
N GLY A 574 -3.52 -1.73 17.01
CA GLY A 574 -3.96 -1.17 15.73
C GLY A 574 -4.98 -0.04 15.84
N TRP A 575 -5.39 0.32 17.05
CA TRP A 575 -6.36 1.35 17.37
C TRP A 575 -5.79 2.39 18.31
N ASN A 576 -6.37 3.59 18.32
CA ASN A 576 -6.06 4.68 19.25
C ASN A 576 -7.32 5.50 19.48
N TYR A 577 -7.61 5.86 20.72
CA TYR A 577 -8.75 6.75 21.02
C TYR A 577 -8.42 8.18 20.58
N ARG A 578 -9.46 8.93 20.24
CA ARG A 578 -9.36 10.37 20.04
C ARG A 578 -8.83 11.04 21.29
N ASP A 579 -7.95 12.02 21.10
CA ASP A 579 -7.56 12.89 22.21
C ASP A 579 -8.73 13.80 22.60
N ALA A 580 -8.85 14.11 23.89
CA ALA A 580 -9.95 14.94 24.39
C ALA A 580 -9.98 16.34 23.75
N SER A 581 -8.83 16.85 23.31
CA SER A 581 -8.74 18.16 22.63
C SER A 581 -9.49 18.24 21.30
N ILE A 582 -9.81 17.11 20.68
CA ILE A 582 -10.51 17.05 19.39
C ILE A 582 -11.95 16.51 19.51
N GLY A 583 -12.47 16.35 20.74
CA GLY A 583 -13.83 15.86 21.01
C GLY A 583 -14.01 14.34 20.77
N ALA A 584 -15.11 13.80 21.31
CA ALA A 584 -15.46 12.37 21.28
C ALA A 584 -14.33 11.41 21.76
N PRO A 585 -13.74 11.60 22.96
CA PRO A 585 -12.58 10.84 23.44
C PRO A 585 -12.87 9.34 23.70
N ASP A 586 -14.13 8.93 23.69
CA ASP A 586 -14.60 7.56 23.76
C ASP A 586 -14.64 6.86 22.37
N ARG A 587 -14.31 7.59 21.30
CA ARG A 587 -14.28 7.09 19.92
C ARG A 587 -12.86 6.95 19.38
N LEU A 588 -12.70 6.16 18.32
CA LEU A 588 -11.39 5.92 17.72
C LEU A 588 -10.96 7.11 16.86
N ALA A 589 -9.66 7.41 16.91
CA ALA A 589 -9.01 8.44 16.10
C ALA A 589 -8.78 7.97 14.65
N GLY A 590 -9.76 7.29 14.07
CA GLY A 590 -9.63 6.63 12.78
C GLY A 590 -8.66 5.46 12.88
N GLU A 591 -7.81 5.33 11.88
CA GLU A 591 -7.05 4.11 11.61
C GLU A 591 -5.64 4.09 12.25
N ILE A 592 -5.29 5.12 13.03
CA ILE A 592 -4.01 5.21 13.73
C ILE A 592 -3.95 4.26 14.92
N GLY A 593 -2.79 3.61 15.10
CA GLY A 593 -2.55 2.71 16.23
C GLY A 593 -1.92 3.39 17.45
N SER A 594 -1.88 2.64 18.56
CA SER A 594 -1.27 3.06 19.83
C SER A 594 0.03 2.32 20.11
N TYR A 595 1.01 3.05 20.62
CA TYR A 595 2.23 2.52 21.23
C TYR A 595 2.24 2.84 22.73
N ILE A 596 2.14 1.81 23.56
CA ILE A 596 2.07 1.94 25.02
C ILE A 596 3.29 1.23 25.64
N PRO A 597 4.36 1.96 25.99
CA PRO A 597 5.62 1.37 26.43
C PRO A 597 5.44 0.51 27.69
N PHE A 598 6.28 -0.52 27.82
CA PHE A 598 6.45 -1.20 29.10
C PHE A 598 7.25 -0.31 30.06
N ALA A 599 7.05 -0.51 31.36
CA ALA A 599 7.94 0.03 32.37
C ALA A 599 9.39 -0.40 32.09
N ARG A 600 10.35 0.48 32.34
CA ARG A 600 11.77 0.18 32.11
C ARG A 600 12.32 -0.76 33.16
N THR A 601 11.92 -0.56 34.42
CA THR A 601 12.39 -1.31 35.58
C THR A 601 11.23 -1.93 36.36
N LYS A 602 11.54 -2.93 37.18
CA LYS A 602 10.56 -3.55 38.07
C LYS A 602 9.92 -2.53 39.04
N ALA A 603 10.73 -1.62 39.57
CA ALA A 603 10.25 -0.58 40.49
C ALA A 603 9.28 0.40 39.81
N GLU A 604 9.51 0.76 38.54
CA GLU A 604 8.58 1.59 37.77
C GLU A 604 7.25 0.87 37.56
N ARG A 605 7.30 -0.42 37.18
CA ARG A 605 6.12 -1.27 36.99
C ARG A 605 5.26 -1.36 38.25
N GLU A 606 5.89 -1.65 39.39
CA GLU A 606 5.19 -1.77 40.68
C GLU A 606 4.55 -0.44 41.10
N LYS A 607 5.25 0.68 40.88
CA LYS A 607 4.73 2.02 41.16
C LYS A 607 3.49 2.37 40.33
N THR A 608 3.43 1.94 39.07
CA THR A 608 2.27 2.20 38.20
C THR A 608 1.21 1.11 38.25
N SER A 609 1.45 0.03 39.03
CA SER A 609 0.58 -1.16 39.08
C SER A 609 0.34 -1.77 37.68
N ASP A 610 1.35 -1.71 36.82
CA ASP A 610 1.27 -2.28 35.48
C ASP A 610 1.46 -3.80 35.55
N PRO A 611 0.51 -4.63 35.08
CA PRO A 611 0.64 -6.08 35.16
C PRO A 611 1.71 -6.65 34.21
N ARG A 612 2.15 -5.88 33.20
CA ARG A 612 3.09 -6.33 32.17
C ARG A 612 4.51 -6.32 32.74
N LEU A 613 5.31 -7.35 32.46
CA LEU A 613 6.73 -7.37 32.86
C LEU A 613 7.48 -6.15 32.32
N SER A 614 8.34 -5.56 33.14
CA SER A 614 9.21 -4.47 32.72
C SER A 614 10.28 -4.94 31.72
N ILE A 615 10.91 -4.00 31.01
CA ILE A 615 12.00 -4.32 30.06
C ILE A 615 13.17 -5.02 30.78
N GLU A 616 13.53 -4.57 31.98
CA GLU A 616 14.57 -5.18 32.84
C GLU A 616 14.25 -6.63 33.22
N GLU A 617 12.98 -6.94 33.51
CA GLU A 617 12.56 -8.30 33.85
C GLU A 617 12.52 -9.24 32.64
N ARG A 618 12.45 -8.70 31.41
CA ARG A 618 12.36 -9.46 30.16
C ARG A 618 13.71 -9.77 29.51
N TYR A 619 14.62 -8.80 29.55
CA TYR A 619 15.88 -8.85 28.80
C TYR A 619 17.03 -8.38 29.68
N ARG A 620 17.95 -9.29 29.98
CA ARG A 620 19.13 -9.03 30.82
C ARG A 620 20.08 -8.04 30.15
N SER A 621 20.16 -8.04 28.82
CA SER A 621 21.06 -7.16 28.06
C SER A 621 20.48 -6.75 26.71
N LEU A 622 21.19 -5.85 26.02
CA LEU A 622 20.88 -5.48 24.64
C LEU A 622 21.11 -6.68 23.71
N ASP A 623 22.20 -7.41 23.94
CA ASP A 623 22.57 -8.54 23.09
C ASP A 623 21.55 -9.69 23.20
N GLU A 624 20.98 -9.94 24.39
CA GLU A 624 19.91 -10.92 24.55
C GLU A 624 18.65 -10.50 23.78
N TYR A 625 18.27 -9.21 23.86
CA TYR A 625 17.14 -8.67 23.11
C TYR A 625 17.34 -8.80 21.60
N VAL A 626 18.50 -8.37 21.09
CA VAL A 626 18.83 -8.45 19.65
C VAL A 626 18.94 -9.90 19.19
N GLY A 627 19.49 -10.81 20.00
CA GLY A 627 19.55 -12.24 19.70
C GLY A 627 18.17 -12.87 19.55
N LYS A 628 17.24 -12.58 20.48
CA LYS A 628 15.84 -13.02 20.38
C LYS A 628 15.14 -12.43 19.14
N PHE A 629 15.35 -11.14 18.88
CA PHE A 629 14.80 -10.45 17.70
C PHE A 629 15.31 -11.08 16.40
N ALA A 630 16.61 -11.40 16.32
CA ALA A 630 17.22 -12.08 15.18
C ALA A 630 16.66 -13.48 14.95
N ALA A 631 16.46 -14.26 16.01
CA ALA A 631 15.88 -15.60 15.91
C ALA A 631 14.46 -15.55 15.29
N VAL A 632 13.60 -14.65 15.76
CA VAL A 632 12.26 -14.46 15.18
C VAL A 632 12.34 -13.97 13.73
N THR A 633 13.25 -13.05 13.44
CA THR A 633 13.43 -12.52 12.07
C THR A 633 13.78 -13.64 11.09
N LEU A 634 14.72 -14.52 11.46
CA LEU A 634 15.15 -15.64 10.61
C LEU A 634 14.06 -16.71 10.48
N ASP A 635 13.30 -16.97 11.55
CA ASP A 635 12.14 -17.87 11.50
C ASP A 635 11.07 -17.38 10.51
N LEU A 636 10.76 -16.08 10.52
CA LEU A 636 9.83 -15.49 9.56
C LEU A 636 10.36 -15.55 8.11
N VAL A 637 11.68 -15.46 7.90
CA VAL A 637 12.28 -15.68 6.57
C VAL A 637 12.10 -17.13 6.13
N GLN A 638 12.36 -18.09 7.02
CA GLN A 638 12.19 -19.51 6.74
C GLN A 638 10.75 -19.85 6.36
N HIS A 639 9.77 -19.24 7.03
CA HIS A 639 8.35 -19.41 6.74
C HIS A 639 7.83 -18.55 5.57
N GLY A 640 8.69 -17.73 4.94
CA GLY A 640 8.34 -16.93 3.77
C GLY A 640 7.54 -15.65 4.06
N TYR A 641 7.47 -15.22 5.32
CA TYR A 641 6.82 -13.97 5.73
C TYR A 641 7.75 -12.75 5.74
N LEU A 642 9.07 -12.95 5.62
CA LEU A 642 10.08 -11.91 5.41
C LEU A 642 11.07 -12.34 4.33
N LEU A 643 11.76 -11.37 3.71
CA LEU A 643 12.84 -11.65 2.77
C LEU A 643 14.20 -11.62 3.48
N GLN A 644 15.14 -12.46 3.01
CA GLN A 644 16.51 -12.48 3.52
C GLN A 644 17.19 -11.09 3.43
N GLU A 645 16.85 -10.30 2.41
CA GLU A 645 17.38 -8.96 2.17
C GLU A 645 16.85 -7.89 3.14
N ASP A 646 15.86 -8.21 3.97
CA ASP A 646 15.32 -7.31 5.01
C ASP A 646 15.99 -7.50 6.38
N VAL A 647 16.70 -8.62 6.59
CA VAL A 647 17.23 -9.01 7.89
C VAL A 647 18.17 -7.94 8.46
N ALA A 648 19.08 -7.40 7.64
CA ALA A 648 20.06 -6.42 8.11
C ALA A 648 19.41 -5.13 8.62
N ASP A 649 18.40 -4.62 7.92
CA ASP A 649 17.69 -3.39 8.30
C ASP A 649 16.85 -3.60 9.56
N LEU A 650 16.21 -4.77 9.68
CA LEU A 650 15.44 -5.16 10.87
C LEU A 650 16.34 -5.28 12.12
N LEU A 651 17.54 -5.86 11.99
CA LEU A 651 18.49 -5.93 13.10
C LEU A 651 19.06 -4.56 13.49
N LYS A 652 19.29 -3.69 12.51
CA LYS A 652 19.68 -2.29 12.76
C LYS A 652 18.59 -1.56 13.55
N HIS A 653 17.33 -1.72 13.15
CA HIS A 653 16.17 -1.18 13.86
C HIS A 653 16.11 -1.69 15.31
N ALA A 654 16.28 -2.99 15.55
CA ALA A 654 16.31 -3.55 16.90
C ALA A 654 17.35 -2.88 17.81
N VAL A 655 18.56 -2.63 17.29
CA VAL A 655 19.62 -1.93 18.03
C VAL A 655 19.23 -0.47 18.32
N GLU A 656 18.63 0.22 17.36
CA GLU A 656 18.20 1.62 17.52
C GLU A 656 17.07 1.77 18.56
N GLN A 657 16.18 0.79 18.68
CA GLN A 657 15.10 0.80 19.66
C GLN A 657 15.55 0.87 21.11
N ARG A 658 16.65 0.19 21.45
CA ARG A 658 17.13 0.10 22.85
C ARG A 658 18.24 1.11 23.17
N LYS A 659 18.70 1.92 22.21
CA LYS A 659 19.71 2.95 22.49
C LYS A 659 19.14 4.00 23.46
N PRO A 660 19.83 4.32 24.57
CA PRO A 660 19.36 5.34 25.50
C PRO A 660 19.29 6.69 24.77
N ARG A 661 18.09 7.28 24.71
CA ARG A 661 17.91 8.62 24.13
C ARG A 661 18.67 9.64 24.96
N LYS A 662 19.62 10.36 24.36
CA LYS A 662 20.20 11.56 24.96
C LYS A 662 19.05 12.53 25.28
N PRO A 663 18.96 13.09 26.50
CA PRO A 663 17.91 14.04 26.82
C PRO A 663 17.99 15.23 25.85
N ARG A 664 16.90 15.49 25.13
CA ARG A 664 16.76 16.70 24.31
C ARG A 664 16.92 17.89 25.25
N LYS A 665 18.02 18.64 25.12
CA LYS A 665 18.16 19.95 25.79
C LYS A 665 16.95 20.79 25.37
N ARG A 666 16.03 21.06 26.29
CA ARG A 666 14.98 22.07 26.09
C ARG A 666 15.72 23.38 25.78
N ARG A 667 15.66 23.84 24.52
CA ARG A 667 16.05 25.22 24.21
C ARG A 667 15.04 26.10 24.95
N ARG A 668 15.46 26.69 26.07
CA ARG A 668 14.75 27.82 26.67
C ARG A 668 14.67 28.89 25.58
N PHE A 669 13.47 29.17 25.10
CA PHE A 669 13.21 30.37 24.32
C PHE A 669 13.40 31.54 25.27
N VAL A 670 14.57 32.17 25.23
CA VAL A 670 14.81 33.45 25.89
C VAL A 670 14.24 34.51 24.97
N GLY A 671 13.26 35.27 25.48
CA GLY A 671 12.58 36.32 24.72
C GLY A 671 13.55 37.37 24.18
N CYS A 672 13.35 37.74 22.90
CA CYS A 672 14.03 38.88 22.29
C CYS A 672 13.65 40.18 23.02
N ARG A 673 14.63 40.83 23.64
CA ARG A 673 14.67 42.28 23.79
C ARG A 673 15.84 42.82 22.94
N SER A 674 15.52 43.63 21.94
CA SER A 674 16.47 44.55 21.26
C SER A 674 16.97 45.59 22.28
N PRO A 675 18.22 46.12 22.20
CA PRO A 675 18.55 47.14 21.19
C PRO A 675 20.04 47.35 20.77
N ARG A 676 20.20 48.07 19.63
CA ARG A 676 21.23 49.08 19.25
C ARG A 676 22.69 48.69 18.82
N ARG A 677 22.91 48.92 17.51
CA ARG A 677 24.04 49.50 16.71
C ARG A 677 25.50 49.66 17.24
N SER A 678 26.40 49.07 16.41
CA SER A 678 27.67 49.61 15.80
C SER A 678 29.00 49.65 16.60
N PRO A 679 30.20 49.79 15.97
CA PRO A 679 30.82 48.93 14.92
C PRO A 679 32.36 48.72 15.09
N SER A 680 32.98 47.91 14.19
CA SER A 680 34.25 48.19 13.45
C SER A 680 35.42 47.17 13.48
N ARG A 681 36.13 47.12 12.33
CA ARG A 681 37.52 46.69 12.01
C ARG A 681 37.85 45.17 12.05
N GLY A 682 38.60 44.54 11.14
CA GLY A 682 39.32 44.96 9.91
C GLY A 682 40.38 43.90 9.52
N ARG A 683 40.71 43.83 8.21
CA ARG A 683 41.93 43.28 7.53
C ARG A 683 42.16 41.74 7.47
N SER A 684 42.23 41.13 6.27
CA SER A 684 43.34 40.97 5.28
C SER A 684 44.23 39.73 5.60
N ARG A 685 44.72 38.85 4.69
CA ARG A 685 45.18 38.97 3.30
C ARG A 685 45.61 37.55 2.77
N THR A 686 45.57 37.37 1.43
CA THR A 686 46.51 36.62 0.53
C THR A 686 46.77 35.10 0.67
N ARG A 687 47.06 34.26 -0.37
CA ARG A 687 47.05 34.28 -1.87
C ARG A 687 47.62 32.91 -2.35
N SER A 688 47.33 32.54 -3.62
CA SER A 688 48.18 31.69 -4.54
C SER A 688 48.17 30.15 -4.38
N THR A 689 48.13 29.24 -5.38
CA THR A 689 48.09 29.26 -6.88
C THR A 689 47.89 27.83 -7.41
N ARG A 690 47.20 27.69 -8.58
CA ARG A 690 47.39 26.79 -9.77
C ARG A 690 47.89 25.32 -9.58
N ARG A 691 47.48 24.28 -10.33
CA ARG A 691 47.23 24.11 -11.79
C ARG A 691 46.69 22.67 -12.09
N THR A 692 45.78 22.52 -13.08
CA THR A 692 45.67 21.51 -14.20
C THR A 692 45.97 20.00 -13.98
N SER A 693 45.37 19.00 -14.63
CA SER A 693 44.44 18.84 -15.79
C SER A 693 44.04 17.35 -15.98
N ASN A 694 42.91 17.14 -16.67
CA ASN A 694 42.35 15.92 -17.29
C ASN A 694 43.31 14.88 -17.90
N ARG A 695 42.92 13.59 -17.94
CA ARG A 695 42.29 12.93 -19.12
C ARG A 695 41.93 11.45 -18.89
N ASP A 696 40.97 11.05 -19.72
CA ASP A 696 40.26 9.78 -19.92
C ASP A 696 41.11 8.51 -20.16
N LEU A 697 40.51 7.32 -19.99
CA LEU A 697 40.40 6.25 -21.01
C LEU A 697 39.51 5.06 -20.53
N ARG A 698 38.94 4.33 -21.51
CA ARG A 698 37.87 3.30 -21.40
C ARG A 698 38.42 1.88 -21.11
N PRO A 699 37.60 0.92 -20.62
CA PRO A 699 38.05 -0.44 -20.29
C PRO A 699 37.75 -1.50 -21.36
N GLY A 700 38.65 -2.49 -21.50
CA GLY A 700 38.46 -3.77 -22.19
C GLY A 700 38.23 -4.92 -21.18
N GLY A 701 37.51 -5.97 -21.59
CA GLY A 701 37.05 -7.07 -20.71
C GLY A 701 37.94 -8.32 -20.69
N VAL A 702 37.70 -9.22 -19.72
CA VAL A 702 38.29 -10.57 -19.59
C VAL A 702 37.32 -11.56 -18.87
N THR A 703 37.36 -12.83 -19.29
CA THR A 703 36.62 -14.05 -18.89
C THR A 703 37.32 -14.86 -17.76
N PRO A 704 36.66 -15.85 -17.09
CA PRO A 704 37.15 -16.46 -15.84
C PRO A 704 37.85 -17.84 -16.00
N THR A 705 38.67 -18.23 -15.01
CA THR A 705 39.29 -19.56 -14.84
C THR A 705 38.82 -20.29 -13.56
N ARG A 706 39.08 -21.61 -13.49
CA ARG A 706 38.40 -22.67 -12.72
C ARG A 706 39.44 -23.46 -11.89
N ASP A 707 39.18 -23.77 -10.62
CA ASP A 707 39.83 -24.87 -9.84
C ASP A 707 39.05 -25.25 -8.55
N GLY A 708 38.84 -26.56 -8.30
CA GLY A 708 38.63 -27.29 -7.01
C GLY A 708 37.49 -26.91 -6.01
N PRO A 709 36.91 -27.85 -5.21
CA PRO A 709 35.73 -27.54 -4.40
C PRO A 709 36.10 -26.84 -3.10
N VAL A 710 36.30 -25.53 -3.16
CA VAL A 710 36.13 -24.64 -2.01
C VAL A 710 34.65 -24.29 -1.95
N THR A 711 33.98 -24.60 -0.84
CA THR A 711 32.61 -24.11 -0.64
C THR A 711 32.70 -22.67 -0.16
N VAL A 712 32.42 -21.74 -1.07
CA VAL A 712 32.41 -20.30 -0.81
C VAL A 712 30.99 -19.86 -0.48
N LEU A 713 30.78 -19.31 0.71
CA LEU A 713 29.50 -18.72 1.12
C LEU A 713 29.60 -17.20 0.94
N ASP A 714 29.01 -16.69 -0.15
CA ASP A 714 28.91 -15.26 -0.45
C ASP A 714 27.60 -14.70 0.09
N PHE A 715 27.70 -13.72 0.98
CA PHE A 715 26.59 -12.88 1.41
C PHE A 715 26.96 -11.48 0.94
N GLY A 716 26.27 -10.86 -0.01
CA GLY A 716 26.65 -9.55 -0.60
C GLY A 716 25.75 -8.37 -0.16
N MET A 717 26.35 -7.20 0.13
CA MET A 717 25.65 -5.91 0.40
C MET A 717 26.40 -4.71 -0.22
N ALA A 718 25.68 -3.92 -1.02
CA ALA A 718 26.16 -2.67 -1.61
C ALA A 718 26.36 -1.57 -0.56
N ARG A 719 27.44 -0.78 -0.67
CA ARG A 719 27.77 0.37 0.20
C ARG A 719 27.08 1.66 -0.26
N ALA A 720 26.50 2.40 0.68
CA ALA A 720 26.17 3.82 0.57
C ALA A 720 27.34 4.67 1.11
N SER A 721 27.73 5.71 0.39
CA SER A 721 28.77 6.69 0.77
C SER A 721 28.15 7.93 1.42
N GLU A 722 28.69 8.36 2.57
CA GLU A 722 28.42 9.67 3.18
C GLU A 722 29.27 10.82 2.56
N PRO A 723 28.84 12.09 2.68
CA PRO A 723 29.23 13.16 1.76
C PRO A 723 30.46 13.97 2.21
N PRO A 724 31.26 14.54 1.29
CA PRO A 724 32.23 15.58 1.65
C PRO A 724 31.58 16.97 1.73
N GLY A 725 32.10 17.74 2.69
CA GLY A 725 31.61 19.04 3.11
C GLY A 725 31.68 20.17 2.07
N ALA A 726 30.93 21.21 2.41
CA ALA A 726 30.68 22.40 1.63
C ALA A 726 31.94 23.17 1.21
N ALA A 727 32.00 23.54 -0.08
CA ALA A 727 32.77 24.68 -0.57
C ALA A 727 31.84 25.66 -1.28
N ARG A 728 31.64 26.83 -0.67
CA ARG A 728 31.01 28.00 -1.28
C ARG A 728 31.95 28.59 -2.35
N ARG A 729 31.41 28.94 -3.52
CA ARG A 729 31.83 30.14 -4.27
C ARG A 729 30.62 31.03 -4.54
N ARG A 730 30.72 32.27 -4.04
CA ARG A 730 29.99 33.48 -4.48
C ARG A 730 30.42 33.75 -5.93
N SER A 731 29.52 33.96 -6.90
CA SER A 731 28.64 35.11 -7.13
C SER A 731 29.40 36.45 -7.16
N THR A 732 29.75 36.89 -8.37
CA THR A 732 29.87 38.31 -8.70
C THR A 732 28.48 38.94 -8.67
N VAL A 733 28.40 40.13 -8.07
CA VAL A 733 27.23 40.98 -7.92
C VAL A 733 27.37 42.15 -8.88
N GLN A 734 26.27 42.53 -9.54
CA GLN A 734 25.75 43.91 -9.56
C GLN A 734 24.25 43.81 -9.89
N ASN A 735 23.42 44.04 -8.87
CA ASN A 735 22.54 45.22 -8.70
C ASN A 735 21.22 45.09 -9.49
N GLY A 736 20.03 45.08 -8.89
CA GLY A 736 19.70 45.30 -7.49
C GLY A 736 18.19 45.29 -7.24
N ILE A 737 17.86 45.69 -6.00
CA ILE A 737 16.61 46.30 -5.54
C ILE A 737 15.45 45.35 -5.19
N ARG A 738 15.28 45.21 -3.85
CA ARG A 738 14.05 45.05 -3.02
C ARG A 738 13.17 43.81 -3.28
N GLY A 739 12.92 42.88 -2.36
CA GLY A 739 12.44 43.05 -0.97
C GLY A 739 11.00 43.57 -0.99
N GLY A 740 9.94 42.91 -0.52
CA GLY A 740 9.74 41.72 0.28
C GLY A 740 8.37 41.87 0.98
N VAL A 741 7.79 40.72 1.37
CA VAL A 741 6.76 40.54 2.42
C VAL A 741 5.29 40.91 2.11
N ALA A 742 4.41 39.95 2.43
CA ALA A 742 3.26 40.08 3.35
C ALA A 742 1.90 39.67 2.77
N HIS A 743 1.27 38.73 3.47
CA HIS A 743 -0.17 38.47 3.48
C HIS A 743 -0.98 39.72 3.85
N GLY A 744 -2.17 39.85 3.27
CA GLY A 744 -3.21 40.76 3.72
C GLY A 744 -4.46 40.67 2.85
N HIS A 745 -5.58 40.27 3.47
CA HIS A 745 -6.93 40.40 2.94
C HIS A 745 -7.28 41.87 2.65
N CYS A 746 -8.04 42.13 1.57
CA CYS A 746 -9.34 42.82 1.58
C CYS A 746 -9.80 43.28 0.18
N SER A 747 -11.07 43.01 -0.07
CA SER A 747 -12.08 43.63 -0.93
C SER A 747 -11.79 44.98 -1.60
N HIS A 748 -12.06 45.10 -2.92
CA HIS A 748 -13.13 45.94 -3.49
C HIS A 748 -13.22 45.88 -5.04
N ALA A 749 -14.45 45.67 -5.52
CA ALA A 749 -15.17 46.33 -6.62
C ALA A 749 -14.46 46.79 -7.93
N MET A 750 -14.96 46.29 -9.06
CA MET A 750 -15.39 47.02 -10.27
C MET A 750 -16.44 46.12 -10.98
N GLN A 751 -17.73 46.48 -11.13
CA GLN A 751 -18.33 47.35 -12.18
C GLN A 751 -17.77 47.01 -13.58
N HIS A 752 -18.52 46.62 -14.62
CA HIS A 752 -19.86 46.99 -15.08
C HIS A 752 -20.34 46.04 -16.22
N CYS A 753 -21.63 46.16 -16.55
CA CYS A 753 -22.33 45.85 -17.82
C CYS A 753 -23.08 44.51 -17.97
N GLU A 754 -24.34 44.53 -17.55
CA GLU A 754 -25.46 43.89 -18.26
C GLU A 754 -25.76 44.62 -19.59
N PRO A 755 -26.59 44.01 -20.47
CA PRO A 755 -28.01 44.35 -20.45
C PRO A 755 -28.98 43.15 -20.64
N GLU A 756 -30.05 43.16 -19.85
CA GLU A 756 -31.37 42.56 -20.10
C GLU A 756 -32.24 43.48 -21.01
N PRO A 757 -33.54 43.24 -21.32
CA PRO A 757 -34.39 42.04 -21.21
C PRO A 757 -35.33 41.79 -22.42
N ALA A 758 -36.14 40.72 -22.38
CA ALA A 758 -37.50 40.74 -22.95
C ALA A 758 -38.47 39.83 -22.17
N HIS A 759 -39.48 40.46 -21.57
CA HIS A 759 -40.68 39.87 -20.96
C HIS A 759 -41.69 39.37 -22.01
N GLN A 760 -42.49 38.34 -21.68
CA GLN A 760 -43.97 38.40 -21.57
C GLN A 760 -44.54 37.01 -21.16
N ILE A 761 -45.17 36.90 -19.98
CA ILE A 761 -46.63 36.90 -19.66
C ILE A 761 -47.38 35.60 -20.02
N GLY A 762 -47.91 34.92 -18.99
CA GLY A 762 -49.31 34.46 -18.98
C GLY A 762 -49.61 33.01 -18.60
N GLY A 763 -50.28 32.79 -17.44
CA GLY A 763 -51.38 31.81 -17.33
C GLY A 763 -51.20 30.56 -16.45
N HIS A 764 -51.72 30.63 -15.21
CA HIS A 764 -52.20 29.51 -14.37
C HIS A 764 -53.61 29.01 -14.84
N PRO A 765 -54.29 28.01 -14.22
CA PRO A 765 -53.88 26.84 -13.39
C PRO A 765 -54.60 25.50 -13.77
N GLU A 766 -54.41 24.46 -12.94
CA GLU A 766 -55.33 23.33 -12.60
C GLU A 766 -54.92 21.87 -12.94
N ASP A 767 -54.62 21.15 -11.85
CA ASP A 767 -54.80 19.71 -11.54
C ASP A 767 -56.33 19.36 -11.51
N PRO A 768 -56.90 18.12 -11.37
CA PRO A 768 -56.29 16.84 -11.04
C PRO A 768 -56.90 15.52 -11.62
N ARG A 769 -56.26 14.40 -11.24
CA ARG A 769 -56.76 13.00 -11.13
C ARG A 769 -56.59 12.03 -12.31
N GLY A 770 -55.53 11.23 -12.23
CA GLY A 770 -55.57 9.80 -11.86
C GLY A 770 -56.25 8.78 -12.79
N HIS A 771 -55.52 7.73 -13.18
CA HIS A 771 -56.04 6.35 -13.28
C HIS A 771 -54.91 5.31 -13.25
N ARG A 772 -55.11 4.27 -12.42
CA ARG A 772 -54.34 3.01 -12.37
C ARG A 772 -54.79 2.06 -13.50
N PRO A 773 -54.00 1.01 -13.79
CA PRO A 773 -54.49 -0.34 -13.47
C PRO A 773 -53.41 -1.33 -12.96
N ARG A 774 -53.69 -1.95 -11.78
CA ARG A 774 -53.92 -3.41 -11.52
C ARG A 774 -53.60 -4.36 -12.71
N ILE A 775 -52.96 -5.54 -12.66
CA ILE A 775 -52.90 -6.77 -11.82
C ILE A 775 -51.74 -7.65 -12.44
N HIS A 776 -50.89 -8.44 -11.75
CA HIS A 776 -51.09 -9.87 -11.41
C HIS A 776 -49.96 -10.45 -10.53
N LEU A 777 -50.39 -11.11 -9.44
CA LEU A 777 -49.66 -12.13 -8.67
C LEU A 777 -49.77 -13.49 -9.38
N GLY A 778 -48.68 -14.25 -9.38
CA GLY A 778 -48.65 -15.68 -9.72
C GLY A 778 -47.61 -16.38 -8.85
N SER A 779 -48.05 -17.44 -8.16
CA SER A 779 -47.35 -18.17 -7.10
C SER A 779 -47.04 -19.61 -7.49
N ARG A 780 -46.00 -20.17 -6.85
CA ARG A 780 -45.75 -21.59 -6.48
C ARG A 780 -45.38 -22.62 -7.56
N ALA A 781 -44.28 -23.34 -7.31
CA ALA A 781 -44.20 -24.78 -6.94
C ALA A 781 -42.79 -25.33 -7.30
N ASP A 782 -42.00 -25.73 -6.31
CA ASP A 782 -41.61 -27.12 -5.97
C ASP A 782 -40.65 -27.83 -6.94
N ALA A 783 -39.46 -28.19 -6.45
CA ALA A 783 -38.90 -29.54 -6.57
C ALA A 783 -37.62 -29.71 -5.73
N ARG A 784 -37.66 -30.70 -4.83
CA ARG A 784 -36.53 -31.29 -4.10
C ARG A 784 -35.66 -32.12 -5.04
N ALA A 785 -34.34 -32.11 -4.84
CA ALA A 785 -33.50 -33.29 -5.05
C ALA A 785 -32.20 -33.18 -4.23
N SER A 786 -32.13 -34.03 -3.20
CA SER A 786 -30.97 -34.34 -2.39
C SER A 786 -30.12 -35.43 -3.06
N LEU A 787 -28.80 -35.25 -3.11
CA LEU A 787 -27.86 -36.34 -3.40
C LEU A 787 -26.81 -36.41 -2.28
N HIS A 788 -26.86 -37.50 -1.52
CA HIS A 788 -25.79 -37.98 -0.64
C HIS A 788 -24.71 -38.66 -1.49
N TRP A 789 -23.44 -38.44 -1.16
CA TRP A 789 -22.37 -39.37 -1.49
C TRP A 789 -21.54 -39.67 -0.24
N SER A 790 -21.56 -40.94 0.14
CA SER A 790 -20.78 -41.55 1.21
C SER A 790 -19.74 -42.48 0.58
N GLY A 791 -18.49 -42.41 1.04
CA GLY A 791 -17.44 -43.34 0.63
C GLY A 791 -16.25 -43.30 1.59
N GLU A 792 -16.26 -44.21 2.56
CA GLU A 792 -15.15 -44.52 3.47
C GLU A 792 -14.10 -45.45 2.83
N LYS A 793 -12.95 -45.55 3.54
CA LYS A 793 -11.89 -46.60 3.53
C LYS A 793 -10.82 -46.41 2.45
N GLY A 794 -9.52 -46.33 2.72
CA GLY A 794 -8.70 -46.69 3.89
C GLY A 794 -7.58 -47.63 3.43
N LEU A 795 -6.30 -47.26 3.58
CA LEU A 795 -5.18 -48.21 3.73
C LEU A 795 -3.90 -47.52 4.21
N ARG A 796 -3.14 -48.22 5.06
CA ARG A 796 -1.87 -47.84 5.72
C ARG A 796 -0.69 -48.66 5.17
N PHE A 797 0.54 -48.17 5.45
CA PHE A 797 1.88 -48.81 5.43
C PHE A 797 2.53 -49.02 4.03
N VAL A 798 3.84 -48.85 3.76
CA VAL A 798 5.10 -49.26 4.44
C VAL A 798 6.32 -48.41 3.96
N MET A 799 7.34 -48.24 4.82
CA MET A 799 8.70 -47.72 4.51
C MET A 799 9.59 -48.71 3.73
N ALA A 800 10.49 -48.25 2.85
CA ALA A 800 11.78 -48.92 2.62
C ALA A 800 12.84 -48.00 1.96
N ASN A 801 14.03 -47.97 2.55
CA ASN A 801 15.28 -47.45 1.98
C ASN A 801 15.83 -48.37 0.87
N GLY A 802 16.61 -47.83 -0.07
CA GLY A 802 17.42 -48.62 -1.00
C GLY A 802 18.43 -47.79 -1.78
N VAL A 803 19.71 -47.90 -1.40
CA VAL A 803 20.90 -47.39 -2.10
C VAL A 803 21.29 -48.37 -3.21
N MET A 804 21.78 -47.87 -4.36
CA MET A 804 22.62 -48.66 -5.27
C MET A 804 23.69 -47.79 -5.94
N ILE A 805 24.95 -48.22 -5.84
CA ILE A 805 26.17 -47.70 -6.48
C ILE A 805 26.69 -48.79 -7.43
N THR A 806 27.19 -48.43 -8.62
CA THR A 806 28.39 -49.01 -9.31
C THR A 806 28.66 -48.22 -10.60
N ARG A 807 29.79 -47.51 -10.75
CA ARG A 807 31.16 -47.90 -11.24
C ARG A 807 31.22 -48.07 -12.78
N SER A 808 32.13 -47.42 -13.54
CA SER A 808 33.58 -47.74 -13.61
C SER A 808 34.39 -46.92 -14.67
N VAL A 809 35.66 -46.59 -14.35
CA VAL A 809 36.93 -46.69 -15.15
C VAL A 809 37.20 -45.70 -16.31
N GLY A 810 38.38 -45.10 -16.56
CA GLY A 810 39.75 -45.14 -15.98
C GLY A 810 40.78 -44.33 -16.81
N PHE A 811 42.06 -44.30 -16.33
CA PHE A 811 43.34 -43.80 -16.92
C PHE A 811 43.72 -42.29 -16.83
N ALA A 812 44.99 -41.84 -16.71
CA ALA A 812 46.21 -42.20 -15.97
C ALA A 812 47.29 -41.09 -16.21
N ILE A 813 48.03 -40.69 -15.16
CA ILE A 813 49.47 -40.30 -15.04
C ILE A 813 50.13 -39.33 -16.07
N MET A 814 50.62 -38.16 -15.60
CA MET A 814 52.04 -37.74 -15.71
C MET A 814 52.34 -36.51 -14.82
N VAL A 815 53.39 -36.60 -14.00
CA VAL A 815 53.97 -35.51 -13.19
C VAL A 815 55.19 -34.96 -13.92
N ALA A 816 55.29 -33.63 -14.10
CA ALA A 816 56.57 -32.91 -14.09
C ALA A 816 56.38 -31.38 -14.00
N ALA A 817 56.98 -30.82 -12.94
CA ALA A 817 57.66 -29.52 -12.82
C ALA A 817 56.94 -28.22 -13.28
N LEU A 818 56.67 -27.32 -12.32
CA LEU A 818 57.04 -25.90 -12.40
C LEU A 818 56.74 -25.14 -11.09
N GLY A 819 57.79 -24.53 -10.52
CA GLY A 819 57.74 -23.23 -9.86
C GLY A 819 57.04 -23.10 -8.50
N VAL A 820 57.78 -23.33 -7.42
CA VAL A 820 57.43 -22.85 -6.08
C VAL A 820 57.47 -21.31 -6.06
N VAL A 821 56.34 -20.66 -5.77
CA VAL A 821 56.34 -19.30 -5.21
C VAL A 821 56.18 -19.45 -3.70
N SER A 822 57.28 -19.23 -2.99
CA SER A 822 57.34 -19.25 -1.53
C SER A 822 56.70 -17.99 -0.95
N GLY A 823 55.50 -18.10 -0.36
CA GLY A 823 54.99 -17.14 0.61
C GLY A 823 55.40 -17.56 2.01
N ARG A 824 56.08 -16.68 2.76
CA ARG A 824 56.38 -16.91 4.19
C ARG A 824 55.12 -16.64 4.99
N VAL A 825 54.65 -17.65 5.73
CA VAL A 825 53.62 -17.50 6.77
C VAL A 825 54.35 -17.42 8.11
N GLU A 826 54.30 -16.26 8.77
CA GLU A 826 54.76 -16.14 10.15
C GLU A 826 53.57 -16.40 11.07
N GLY A 827 53.59 -17.55 11.76
CA GLY A 827 52.61 -17.92 12.77
C GLY A 827 53.25 -17.98 14.14
N GLN A 828 52.71 -17.24 15.12
CA GLN A 828 52.94 -17.56 16.54
C GLN A 828 51.98 -18.68 16.94
N SER A 829 52.53 -19.85 17.25
CA SER A 829 51.76 -20.97 17.79
C SER A 829 51.32 -20.67 19.22
N SER A 830 50.02 -20.56 19.47
CA SER A 830 49.45 -20.67 20.81
C SER A 830 48.49 -21.86 20.85
N THR A 831 48.77 -22.83 21.72
CA THR A 831 48.00 -24.06 21.89
C THR A 831 47.00 -23.86 23.03
N GLY A 832 45.75 -23.53 22.68
CA GLY A 832 44.60 -23.54 23.59
C GLY A 832 43.29 -23.77 22.82
N PRO A 833 42.26 -24.44 23.39
CA PRO A 833 41.10 -24.95 22.64
C PRO A 833 40.22 -23.88 21.97
N ASP A 834 40.31 -22.62 22.42
CA ASP A 834 39.42 -21.52 22.02
C ASP A 834 40.14 -20.34 21.33
N VAL A 835 41.43 -20.47 20.97
CA VAL A 835 42.15 -19.38 20.31
C VAL A 835 42.16 -19.59 18.80
N VAL A 836 41.44 -18.72 18.09
CA VAL A 836 41.52 -18.62 16.63
C VAL A 836 42.82 -17.90 16.30
N ALA A 837 43.72 -18.58 15.59
CA ALA A 837 45.00 -17.98 15.22
C ALA A 837 44.76 -16.86 14.22
N GLU A 838 45.27 -15.68 14.55
CA GLU A 838 45.39 -14.57 13.61
C GLU A 838 46.72 -14.67 12.88
N ALA A 839 46.67 -14.64 11.57
CA ALA A 839 47.85 -14.71 10.71
C ALA A 839 47.77 -13.66 9.61
N VAL A 840 48.92 -13.30 9.06
CA VAL A 840 49.04 -12.37 7.95
C VAL A 840 49.56 -13.13 6.73
N ALA A 841 48.83 -13.04 5.63
CA ALA A 841 49.29 -13.50 4.33
C ALA A 841 49.91 -12.32 3.58
N HIS A 842 51.22 -12.40 3.33
CA HIS A 842 51.92 -11.45 2.48
C HIS A 842 51.79 -11.88 1.02
N LEU A 843 51.07 -11.08 0.25
CA LEU A 843 50.85 -11.27 -1.18
C LEU A 843 51.48 -10.08 -1.92
N SER A 844 51.81 -10.23 -3.21
CA SER A 844 52.51 -9.18 -3.97
C SER A 844 51.78 -7.82 -3.90
N GLY A 845 52.30 -6.90 -3.08
CA GLY A 845 51.74 -5.56 -2.84
C GLY A 845 50.58 -5.48 -1.82
N ARG A 846 50.31 -6.54 -1.04
CA ARG A 846 49.15 -6.62 -0.14
C ARG A 846 49.46 -7.42 1.13
N GLU A 847 48.88 -7.00 2.25
CA GLU A 847 48.86 -7.80 3.49
C GLU A 847 47.42 -8.12 3.85
N ILE A 848 47.08 -9.41 3.87
CA ILE A 848 45.75 -9.87 4.25
C ILE A 848 45.83 -10.50 5.63
N VAL A 849 45.20 -9.86 6.61
CA VAL A 849 45.01 -10.43 7.94
C VAL A 849 43.84 -11.40 7.88
N PHE A 850 44.03 -12.61 8.38
CA PHE A 850 42.98 -13.61 8.45
C PHE A 850 42.98 -14.36 9.77
N ARG A 851 41.81 -14.94 10.07
CA ARG A 851 41.50 -15.75 11.23
C ARG A 851 41.23 -17.17 10.76
N ASP A 852 41.99 -18.09 11.32
CA ASP A 852 41.88 -19.52 11.02
C ASP A 852 41.75 -20.29 12.34
N ALA A 853 40.65 -21.03 12.48
CA ALA A 853 40.40 -21.79 13.69
C ALA A 853 41.16 -23.13 13.74
N GLY A 854 41.89 -23.49 12.67
CA GLY A 854 42.63 -24.74 12.55
C GLY A 854 41.73 -25.99 12.49
N GLY A 855 42.36 -27.17 12.51
CA GLY A 855 41.69 -28.47 12.47
C GLY A 855 41.74 -29.16 11.11
N SER A 856 41.41 -30.46 11.07
CA SER A 856 41.46 -31.32 9.88
C SER A 856 40.15 -31.37 9.07
N GLY A 857 39.11 -30.65 9.51
CA GLY A 857 37.83 -30.55 8.83
C GLY A 857 37.91 -29.79 7.50
N VAL A 858 36.91 -29.95 6.63
CA VAL A 858 36.83 -29.24 5.34
C VAL A 858 36.81 -27.72 5.61
N PRO A 859 37.68 -26.91 4.97
CA PRO A 859 37.71 -25.47 5.19
C PRO A 859 36.48 -24.78 4.58
N ILE A 860 35.82 -23.96 5.37
CA ILE A 860 34.75 -23.05 4.94
C ILE A 860 35.27 -21.62 5.10
N VAL A 861 35.30 -20.90 3.98
CA VAL A 861 35.77 -19.51 3.93
C VAL A 861 34.58 -18.55 4.01
N PHE A 862 34.55 -17.72 5.04
CA PHE A 862 33.51 -16.73 5.28
C PHE A 862 33.86 -15.42 4.58
N LEU A 863 33.02 -15.02 3.61
CA LEU A 863 33.19 -13.80 2.83
C LEU A 863 32.38 -12.64 3.41
N HIS A 864 32.89 -11.41 3.23
CA HIS A 864 32.21 -10.19 3.66
C HIS A 864 31.28 -9.63 2.60
N ALA A 865 30.08 -9.27 3.03
CA ALA A 865 29.08 -8.58 2.22
C ALA A 865 29.47 -7.18 1.78
N GLY A 866 30.32 -6.50 2.55
CA GLY A 866 30.82 -5.16 2.28
C GLY A 866 32.27 -5.03 2.76
N THR A 867 32.67 -3.86 3.26
CA THR A 867 33.91 -3.79 4.06
C THR A 867 33.68 -4.29 5.46
N GLY A 868 34.54 -5.20 5.89
CA GLY A 868 34.43 -5.80 7.20
C GLY A 868 35.76 -6.38 7.65
N SER A 869 35.85 -6.58 8.95
CA SER A 869 36.88 -7.39 9.57
C SER A 869 36.31 -8.77 9.85
N SER A 870 37.15 -9.80 9.74
CA SER A 870 36.89 -11.18 10.14
C SER A 870 36.27 -11.33 11.53
N ILE A 871 36.40 -10.33 12.43
CA ILE A 871 35.80 -10.33 13.78
C ILE A 871 34.27 -10.45 13.78
N VAL A 872 33.58 -10.00 12.73
CA VAL A 872 32.10 -10.06 12.66
C VAL A 872 31.56 -11.49 12.69
N TRP A 873 32.41 -12.47 12.36
CA TRP A 873 32.08 -13.89 12.30
C TRP A 873 32.41 -14.65 13.59
N GLN A 874 32.85 -13.95 14.64
CA GLN A 874 33.34 -14.59 15.88
C GLN A 874 32.34 -15.56 16.51
N HIS A 875 31.04 -15.32 16.35
CA HIS A 875 29.97 -16.14 16.94
C HIS A 875 29.62 -17.38 16.11
N GLN A 876 30.02 -17.42 14.83
CA GLN A 876 29.80 -18.56 13.94
C GLN A 876 30.88 -19.63 14.10
N ILE A 877 32.05 -19.27 14.64
CA ILE A 877 33.22 -20.15 14.74
C ILE A 877 32.91 -21.43 15.53
N ALA A 878 32.25 -21.30 16.69
CA ALA A 878 31.90 -22.46 17.52
C ALA A 878 30.93 -23.41 16.81
N ALA A 879 29.92 -22.87 16.12
CA ALA A 879 28.93 -23.67 15.40
C ALA A 879 29.54 -24.41 14.20
N VAL A 880 30.40 -23.74 13.43
CA VAL A 880 31.10 -24.32 12.27
C VAL A 880 32.05 -25.44 12.70
N ARG A 881 32.80 -25.23 13.78
CA ARG A 881 33.70 -26.25 14.34
C ARG A 881 32.93 -27.44 14.93
N ALA A 882 31.84 -27.19 15.64
CA ALA A 882 30.98 -28.25 16.17
C ALA A 882 30.37 -29.14 15.06
N ALA A 883 30.17 -28.57 13.88
CA ALA A 883 29.73 -29.29 12.68
C ALA A 883 30.86 -30.02 11.93
N GLY A 884 32.10 -30.03 12.46
CA GLY A 884 33.24 -30.74 11.88
C GLY A 884 33.97 -29.99 10.76
N TYR A 885 33.67 -28.70 10.55
CA TYR A 885 34.31 -27.86 9.53
C TYR A 885 35.42 -26.98 10.10
N ARG A 886 36.42 -26.66 9.27
CA ARG A 886 37.47 -25.69 9.61
C ARG A 886 37.00 -24.28 9.22
N PHE A 887 36.97 -23.37 10.17
CA PHE A 887 36.58 -21.98 9.94
C PHE A 887 37.77 -21.14 9.44
N VAL A 888 37.56 -20.39 8.35
CA VAL A 888 38.51 -19.39 7.85
C VAL A 888 37.75 -18.10 7.49
N ALA A 889 38.24 -16.95 7.95
CA ALA A 889 37.72 -15.63 7.54
C ALA A 889 38.85 -14.60 7.45
N TYR A 890 38.77 -13.63 6.56
CA TYR A 890 39.82 -12.61 6.39
C TYR A 890 39.28 -11.19 6.55
N ASP A 891 40.14 -10.25 6.90
CA ASP A 891 39.84 -8.81 6.86
C ASP A 891 39.94 -8.35 5.39
N ARG A 892 38.91 -7.68 4.87
CA ARG A 892 38.94 -7.21 3.46
C ARG A 892 40.05 -6.15 3.29
N LEU A 893 40.73 -6.13 2.14
CA LEU A 893 41.79 -5.14 1.83
C LEU A 893 41.34 -3.69 2.10
N GLY A 894 42.13 -2.96 2.89
CA GLY A 894 41.82 -1.59 3.32
C GLY A 894 40.74 -1.51 4.41
N SER A 895 40.44 -2.62 5.10
CA SER A 895 39.49 -2.72 6.21
C SER A 895 40.03 -3.64 7.29
N GLY A 896 39.60 -3.46 8.54
CA GLY A 896 40.21 -4.17 9.66
C GLY A 896 41.70 -3.83 9.75
N ARG A 897 42.55 -4.86 9.68
CA ARG A 897 44.02 -4.72 9.72
C ARG A 897 44.72 -5.08 8.41
N SER A 898 43.98 -5.43 7.34
CA SER A 898 44.55 -5.73 6.03
C SER A 898 44.97 -4.45 5.29
N VAL A 899 46.21 -4.39 4.83
CA VAL A 899 46.82 -3.21 4.21
C VAL A 899 46.98 -3.41 2.69
N LEU A 900 46.71 -2.36 1.92
CA LEU A 900 46.94 -2.29 0.48
C LEU A 900 48.08 -1.29 0.20
N ASP A 901 49.09 -1.69 -0.57
CA ASP A 901 50.12 -0.75 -1.04
C ASP A 901 49.46 0.35 -1.90
N PRO A 902 49.72 1.65 -1.63
CA PRO A 902 49.21 2.76 -2.43
C PRO A 902 49.52 2.69 -3.93
N ARG A 903 50.45 1.83 -4.36
CA ARG A 903 50.86 1.64 -5.76
C ARG A 903 50.23 0.42 -6.44
N ALA A 904 49.35 -0.33 -5.76
CA ALA A 904 48.69 -1.51 -6.33
C ALA A 904 47.48 -1.13 -7.23
N GLU A 905 47.35 -1.80 -8.39
CA GLU A 905 46.27 -1.59 -9.38
C GLU A 905 44.87 -2.00 -8.83
N PRO A 906 43.79 -1.25 -9.13
CA PRO A 906 42.44 -1.60 -8.68
C PRO A 906 41.85 -2.80 -9.45
N GLY A 907 41.36 -3.82 -8.72
CA GLY A 907 40.53 -4.90 -9.28
C GLY A 907 41.18 -6.28 -9.39
N SER A 908 42.32 -6.52 -8.75
CA SER A 908 42.92 -7.86 -8.62
C SER A 908 42.75 -8.48 -7.25
#